data_AF-A0A6C1PKX4-F1
#
_entry.id   AF-A0A6C1PKX4-F1
#
_cell.length_a   1.000
_cell.length_b   1.000
_cell.length_c   1.000
_cell.angle_alpha   90.00
_cell.angle_beta   90.00
_cell.angle_gamma   90.00
#
_symmetry.space_group_name_H-M   'P 1'
#
loop_
_entity.id
_entity.type
_entity.pdbx_description
1 polymer ?
#
loop_
_entity_poly.entity_id
_entity_poly.type
_entity_poly.pdbx_seq_one_letter_code
_entity_poly.pdbx_strand_id
1 'polypeptide(L)'
;MHANDEVPQLFDRTIAADIATAGFYELVAWLESLGLSTRGDRSELERRVANHYGVSESDIARARGEGPESAEPTRSIVIDSAKRTRYFTVTNVDETNVQLSGGVVVTLRDEETGSVHRIEADQITLNETLGTLAASGSVVYTLERDGSTERFVGEALAVDLDSFSGGFVRGVTERERTIDGEQIDFLFSGTYITRSANDVVVIEDGTITSSKAKPPNYHIRARKIWVLAPGEWGLLGATLYVGRVPMFYLPAFFKPGNELFFNPSLGTRTREGIYIQTTTYLVGEPEERDSPFSLLQLADEAGGRTTRRREGLFLVPDPDGADPAASAAGNDTVKILADVYTKLGAMVGMELSVREALPLRQVRLYAALAASRHLYEYRSGGVAFSPFIVSEPEPLAEPGPTTAIYYDSWNQSRIFATTVPFRWGLDFQATIGQAPLRASLRLDHYSDTRFRSDFGDRAEDIDWLGLIARDESSTPQPPIGSLLWQISAAYTPNVTPLRPYLTQFSIQPALASLRYAVRTIDPELLSYEVREAHESPQRSFFYPSVMRLPEITARAAGTLIQVPGSPARRPAAVAASDLPPLIPPWQRDEEPEASTEGDPPSIVIPPVFASLPAPSLTAASSASLSYSVSNTSIVDHTFDSVGWKEPEDVDFSIRHRNATTRASGSLNWRSSILSGLFAGDASLSASGQQRSVFDRAPSVPESEWSALELQAWRFASFSTTTTLNARTAPFASSRLWSESSFGYTVNLLLYRYLFDTVVDNAPVYRSQSIDFSDPDFFRAHQVQSTAALRILQNSQQFTLTAALPPLDERYTGRLALRSEPLRVTVASGATRVDDWVYDPLTATVEAIAGPVTVTNNLTYDLNNEELTLIRTRATWLGAHAELEARQSTGFDFGGPGVGWVADGDRTFRPVRAEAGVTSNTPIGPHWRDRITARVQTQARASTHLLRFTDSALTLSLNGALAIHRFLTLQLRMSSVNNQLYVYLPMLAERIGRAPRSLPMDLLRSINIFSIEDRRASAFNLQQIEINAVHDLDDWELTVGYRARPEIVTSDEGRSVYELKGVFTMNLQWRPIRELRTTIRDDGDDLSFDSDP
;
A
#
# COMPACT_ATOMS: atom_id res chain seq x y z
N MET A 1 -13.43 -21.74 54.32
CA MET A 1 -14.21 -21.56 55.56
C MET A 1 -15.67 -21.82 55.20
N HIS A 2 -16.20 -23.00 55.59
CA HIS A 2 -17.57 -23.56 55.47
C HIS A 2 -18.38 -23.30 54.16
N ALA A 3 -18.99 -24.27 53.49
CA ALA A 3 -19.61 -25.51 53.94
C ALA A 3 -19.65 -26.56 52.80
N ASN A 4 -19.88 -27.83 53.19
CA ASN A 4 -20.16 -28.96 52.32
C ASN A 4 -21.33 -28.65 51.37
N ASP A 5 -21.07 -28.54 50.08
CA ASP A 5 -22.04 -28.92 49.05
C ASP A 5 -21.43 -30.11 48.32
N GLU A 6 -22.11 -31.26 48.38
CA GLU A 6 -21.77 -32.43 47.58
C GLU A 6 -21.72 -32.01 46.11
N VAL A 7 -20.53 -32.05 45.52
CA VAL A 7 -20.36 -31.92 44.06
C VAL A 7 -21.16 -33.07 43.45
N PRO A 8 -22.22 -32.81 42.66
CA PRO A 8 -22.93 -33.89 41.97
C PRO A 8 -21.90 -34.64 41.12
N GLN A 9 -21.89 -35.98 41.17
CA GLN A 9 -20.94 -36.75 40.39
C GLN A 9 -21.11 -36.39 38.91
N LEU A 10 -20.03 -36.45 38.11
CA LEU A 10 -20.07 -36.12 36.67
C LEU A 10 -21.28 -36.78 35.97
N PHE A 11 -21.60 -38.00 36.40
CA PHE A 11 -22.78 -38.77 36.03
C PHE A 11 -24.10 -37.98 36.16
N ASP A 12 -24.36 -37.35 37.30
CA ASP A 12 -25.61 -36.59 37.55
C ASP A 12 -25.70 -35.32 36.69
N ARG A 13 -24.56 -34.79 36.21
CA ARG A 13 -24.52 -33.63 35.32
C ARG A 13 -24.68 -33.98 33.85
N THR A 14 -24.25 -35.17 33.42
CA THR A 14 -24.28 -35.55 32.00
C THR A 14 -25.44 -36.46 31.64
N ILE A 15 -26.05 -37.16 32.61
CA ILE A 15 -27.08 -38.18 32.36
C ILE A 15 -28.26 -37.67 31.50
N ALA A 16 -28.69 -36.42 31.68
CA ALA A 16 -29.75 -35.83 30.86
C ALA A 16 -29.33 -35.63 29.40
N ALA A 17 -28.07 -35.23 29.16
CA ALA A 17 -27.50 -35.09 27.82
C ALA A 17 -27.19 -36.45 27.18
N ASP A 18 -26.71 -37.40 27.97
CA ASP A 18 -26.43 -38.77 27.52
C ASP A 18 -27.74 -39.47 27.09
N ILE A 19 -28.83 -39.29 27.84
CA ILE A 19 -30.15 -39.79 27.46
C ILE A 19 -30.69 -39.08 26.20
N ALA A 20 -30.53 -37.76 26.12
CA ALA A 20 -31.01 -36.96 24.99
C ALA A 20 -30.29 -37.28 23.66
N THR A 21 -28.98 -37.59 23.73
CA THR A 21 -28.14 -37.86 22.55
C THR A 21 -28.11 -39.33 22.14
N ALA A 22 -28.56 -40.25 23.01
CA ALA A 22 -28.57 -41.68 22.71
C ALA A 22 -29.47 -42.04 21.52
N GLY A 23 -28.94 -42.87 20.62
CA GLY A 23 -29.68 -43.43 19.49
C GLY A 23 -30.68 -44.49 19.92
N PHE A 24 -31.62 -44.86 19.02
CA PHE A 24 -32.66 -45.85 19.32
C PHE A 24 -32.10 -47.19 19.83
N TYR A 25 -31.09 -47.76 19.15
CA TYR A 25 -30.48 -49.03 19.55
C TYR A 25 -29.65 -48.93 20.84
N GLU A 26 -29.09 -47.75 21.11
CA GLU A 26 -28.36 -47.49 22.36
C GLU A 26 -29.33 -47.42 23.54
N LEU A 27 -30.48 -46.74 23.37
CA LEU A 27 -31.56 -46.73 24.36
C LEU A 27 -32.12 -48.14 24.61
N VAL A 28 -32.27 -48.95 23.56
CA VAL A 28 -32.65 -50.37 23.69
C VAL A 28 -31.62 -51.15 24.50
N ALA A 29 -30.33 -51.07 24.13
CA ALA A 29 -29.26 -51.76 24.84
C ALA A 29 -29.13 -51.28 26.30
N TRP A 30 -29.35 -49.99 26.54
CA TRP A 30 -29.35 -49.40 27.87
C TRP A 30 -30.51 -49.95 28.70
N LEU A 31 -31.72 -50.00 28.16
CA LEU A 31 -32.88 -50.60 28.81
C LEU A 31 -32.69 -52.11 29.05
N GLU A 32 -32.08 -52.85 28.13
CA GLU A 32 -31.73 -54.27 28.34
C GLU A 32 -30.75 -54.44 29.51
N SER A 33 -29.72 -53.58 29.58
CA SER A 33 -28.75 -53.61 30.68
C SER A 33 -29.37 -53.28 32.05
N LEU A 34 -30.46 -52.49 32.04
CA LEU A 34 -31.23 -52.11 33.22
C LEU A 34 -32.38 -53.08 33.53
N GLY A 35 -32.57 -54.13 32.72
CA GLY A 35 -33.65 -55.11 32.88
C GLY A 35 -35.06 -54.52 32.64
N LEU A 36 -35.15 -53.41 31.90
CA LEU A 36 -36.39 -52.71 31.58
C LEU A 36 -36.93 -53.16 30.21
N SER A 37 -38.23 -53.01 30.00
CA SER A 37 -38.87 -53.34 28.71
C SER A 37 -38.23 -52.53 27.58
N THR A 38 -37.94 -53.20 26.45
CA THR A 38 -37.38 -52.60 25.22
C THR A 38 -38.44 -52.32 24.15
N ARG A 39 -39.72 -52.56 24.44
CA ARG A 39 -40.83 -52.27 23.52
C ARG A 39 -41.24 -50.80 23.60
N GLY A 40 -41.38 -50.15 22.45
CA GLY A 40 -41.84 -48.77 22.32
C GLY A 40 -41.10 -48.03 21.21
N ASP A 41 -41.61 -46.85 20.86
CA ASP A 41 -40.88 -45.88 20.03
C ASP A 41 -39.74 -45.22 20.83
N ARG A 42 -38.88 -44.46 20.15
CA ARG A 42 -37.70 -43.84 20.77
C ARG A 42 -38.07 -42.99 21.99
N SER A 43 -39.14 -42.21 21.90
CA SER A 43 -39.62 -41.32 22.96
C SER A 43 -40.09 -42.11 24.18
N GLU A 44 -40.78 -43.24 23.98
CA GLU A 44 -41.16 -44.15 25.06
C GLU A 44 -39.96 -44.83 25.73
N LEU A 45 -38.93 -45.19 24.96
CA LEU A 45 -37.69 -45.77 25.50
C LEU A 45 -36.90 -44.74 26.30
N GLU A 46 -36.73 -43.55 25.75
CA GLU A 46 -36.03 -42.43 26.38
C GLU A 46 -36.69 -42.03 27.70
N ARG A 47 -38.02 -41.82 27.70
CA ARG A 47 -38.77 -41.53 28.91
C ARG A 47 -38.62 -42.62 29.96
N ARG A 48 -38.44 -43.88 29.55
CA ARG A 48 -38.27 -45.02 30.45
C ARG A 48 -36.86 -45.05 31.08
N VAL A 49 -35.82 -44.68 30.33
CA VAL A 49 -34.47 -44.47 30.87
C VAL A 49 -34.45 -43.24 31.79
N ALA A 50 -35.06 -42.13 31.37
CA ALA A 50 -35.19 -40.90 32.15
C ALA A 50 -35.90 -41.14 33.49
N ASN A 51 -37.03 -41.87 33.47
CA ASN A 51 -37.77 -42.23 34.68
C ASN A 51 -36.97 -43.13 35.62
N HIS A 52 -36.09 -44.00 35.11
CA HIS A 52 -35.25 -44.86 35.94
C HIS A 52 -34.21 -44.05 36.72
N TYR A 53 -33.63 -43.02 36.10
CA TYR A 53 -32.62 -42.15 36.71
C TYR A 53 -33.19 -40.88 37.37
N GLY A 54 -34.51 -40.68 37.33
CA GLY A 54 -35.18 -39.52 37.94
C GLY A 54 -34.94 -38.19 37.22
N VAL A 55 -34.60 -38.23 35.93
CA VAL A 55 -34.37 -37.04 35.09
C VAL A 55 -35.72 -36.53 34.56
N SER A 56 -36.01 -35.23 34.71
CA SER A 56 -37.26 -34.66 34.23
C SER A 56 -37.25 -34.42 32.71
N GLU A 57 -38.42 -34.51 32.05
CA GLU A 57 -38.56 -34.16 30.62
C GLU A 57 -38.06 -32.74 30.33
N SER A 58 -38.19 -31.82 31.30
CA SER A 58 -37.70 -30.45 31.18
C SER A 58 -36.17 -30.32 31.19
N ASP A 59 -35.46 -31.27 31.82
CA ASP A 59 -33.99 -31.29 31.83
C ASP A 59 -33.43 -31.93 30.55
N ILE A 60 -34.15 -32.91 29.99
CA ILE A 60 -33.85 -33.51 28.67
C ILE A 60 -34.09 -32.48 27.55
N ALA A 61 -35.21 -31.77 27.57
CA ALA A 61 -35.50 -30.68 26.63
C ALA A 61 -34.42 -29.58 26.71
N ARG A 62 -33.99 -29.20 27.92
CA ARG A 62 -32.91 -28.23 28.12
C ARG A 62 -31.56 -28.76 27.61
N ALA A 63 -31.29 -30.06 27.75
CA ALA A 63 -30.08 -30.70 27.22
C ALA A 63 -30.09 -30.82 25.68
N ARG A 64 -31.27 -30.82 25.05
CA ARG A 64 -31.45 -30.68 23.59
C ARG A 64 -31.38 -29.24 23.09
N GLY A 65 -31.37 -28.26 24.00
CA GLY A 65 -31.43 -26.84 23.65
C GLY A 65 -32.84 -26.33 23.30
N GLU A 66 -33.90 -27.07 23.64
CA GLU A 66 -35.28 -26.69 23.38
C GLU A 66 -35.77 -25.67 24.45
N GLY A 67 -36.07 -24.44 24.03
CA GLY A 67 -36.66 -23.38 24.87
C GLY A 67 -38.16 -23.61 25.15
N PRO A 68 -38.82 -22.81 26.01
CA PRO A 68 -40.22 -23.01 26.37
C PRO A 68 -41.13 -22.78 25.15
N GLU A 69 -41.78 -23.87 24.71
CA GLU A 69 -42.85 -23.97 23.70
C GLU A 69 -42.83 -22.88 22.61
N SER A 70 -41.95 -23.06 21.62
CA SER A 70 -42.17 -22.49 20.28
C SER A 70 -43.30 -23.25 19.58
N ALA A 71 -44.17 -22.48 18.93
CA ALA A 71 -45.36 -22.93 18.21
C ALA A 71 -45.04 -24.01 17.16
N GLU A 72 -46.04 -24.86 16.84
CA GLU A 72 -45.93 -25.91 15.83
C GLU A 72 -45.23 -25.42 14.55
N PRO A 73 -44.19 -26.12 14.08
CA PRO A 73 -43.44 -25.68 12.91
C PRO A 73 -44.31 -25.78 11.65
N THR A 74 -44.50 -24.68 10.93
CA THR A 74 -45.03 -24.69 9.56
C THR A 74 -43.97 -25.19 8.58
N ARG A 75 -43.58 -26.47 8.72
CA ARG A 75 -42.76 -27.19 7.73
C ARG A 75 -43.67 -27.67 6.61
N SER A 76 -43.33 -27.34 5.37
CA SER A 76 -44.07 -27.83 4.20
C SER A 76 -43.20 -28.76 3.35
N ILE A 77 -43.71 -29.97 3.12
CA ILE A 77 -43.14 -30.93 2.17
C ILE A 77 -43.90 -30.80 0.86
N VAL A 78 -43.24 -30.32 -0.19
CA VAL A 78 -43.81 -30.16 -1.53
C VAL A 78 -43.22 -31.22 -2.44
N ILE A 79 -44.07 -32.08 -2.99
CA ILE A 79 -43.68 -33.02 -4.05
C ILE A 79 -43.79 -32.27 -5.38
N ASP A 80 -42.67 -31.80 -5.91
CA ASP A 80 -42.65 -31.04 -7.17
C ASP A 80 -42.91 -31.95 -8.38
N SER A 81 -42.38 -33.19 -8.36
CA SER A 81 -42.64 -34.17 -9.41
C SER A 81 -42.46 -35.61 -8.92
N ALA A 82 -43.34 -36.52 -9.36
CA ALA A 82 -43.15 -37.98 -9.28
C ALA A 82 -44.01 -38.67 -10.35
N LYS A 83 -43.50 -39.73 -11.01
CA LYS A 83 -44.30 -40.49 -12.00
C LYS A 83 -45.31 -41.43 -11.34
N ARG A 84 -45.00 -41.95 -10.16
CA ARG A 84 -45.87 -42.87 -9.43
C ARG A 84 -45.70 -42.71 -7.93
N THR A 85 -46.83 -42.61 -7.23
CA THR A 85 -46.92 -42.57 -5.77
C THR A 85 -47.65 -43.81 -5.28
N ARG A 86 -47.14 -44.46 -4.23
CA ARG A 86 -47.75 -45.62 -3.59
C ARG A 86 -47.77 -45.42 -2.08
N TYR A 87 -48.97 -45.43 -1.50
CA TYR A 87 -49.18 -45.47 -0.05
C TYR A 87 -49.34 -46.93 0.37
N PHE A 88 -48.63 -47.37 1.40
CA PHE A 88 -48.80 -48.69 1.98
C PHE A 88 -48.42 -48.71 3.46
N THR A 89 -49.13 -49.55 4.23
CA THR A 89 -48.82 -49.79 5.64
C THR A 89 -48.17 -51.16 5.77
N VAL A 90 -47.03 -51.24 6.45
CA VAL A 90 -46.34 -52.51 6.70
C VAL A 90 -46.94 -53.15 7.95
N THR A 91 -47.82 -54.14 7.75
CA THR A 91 -48.71 -54.71 8.77
C THR A 91 -47.99 -55.39 9.94
N ASN A 92 -46.72 -55.78 9.78
CA ASN A 92 -45.94 -56.42 10.85
C ASN A 92 -45.34 -55.43 11.86
N VAL A 93 -45.23 -54.15 11.48
CA VAL A 93 -44.62 -53.07 12.29
C VAL A 93 -45.55 -51.84 12.42
N ASP A 94 -46.72 -51.85 11.77
CA ASP A 94 -47.72 -50.79 11.76
C ASP A 94 -47.20 -49.42 11.29
N GLU A 95 -46.29 -49.44 10.31
CA GLU A 95 -45.65 -48.25 9.77
C GLU A 95 -46.27 -47.82 8.44
N THR A 96 -46.68 -46.56 8.34
CA THR A 96 -47.25 -45.98 7.12
C THR A 96 -46.14 -45.38 6.26
N ASN A 97 -46.06 -45.85 5.01
CA ASN A 97 -45.01 -45.48 4.07
C ASN A 97 -45.60 -44.89 2.78
N VAL A 98 -44.97 -43.82 2.30
CA VAL A 98 -45.22 -43.19 1.00
C VAL A 98 -44.01 -43.42 0.11
N GLN A 99 -44.19 -44.19 -0.95
CA GLN A 99 -43.15 -44.46 -1.94
C GLN A 99 -43.42 -43.68 -3.23
N LEU A 100 -42.52 -42.78 -3.56
CA LEU A 100 -42.47 -42.00 -4.78
C LEU A 100 -41.46 -42.64 -5.73
N SER A 101 -41.77 -42.76 -7.01
CA SER A 101 -40.85 -43.34 -8.00
C SER A 101 -40.94 -42.68 -9.38
N GLY A 102 -39.80 -42.65 -10.07
CA GLY A 102 -39.62 -42.18 -11.44
C GLY A 102 -39.40 -40.67 -11.54
N GLY A 103 -38.16 -40.23 -11.32
CA GLY A 103 -37.76 -38.82 -11.41
C GLY A 103 -38.42 -37.99 -10.32
N VAL A 104 -38.24 -38.40 -9.07
CA VAL A 104 -38.87 -37.79 -7.91
C VAL A 104 -38.09 -36.53 -7.53
N VAL A 105 -38.80 -35.42 -7.33
CA VAL A 105 -38.26 -34.18 -6.77
C VAL A 105 -39.13 -33.78 -5.59
N VAL A 106 -38.53 -33.65 -4.42
CA VAL A 106 -39.18 -33.24 -3.18
C VAL A 106 -38.45 -32.01 -2.64
N THR A 107 -39.20 -30.97 -2.33
CA THR A 107 -38.70 -29.75 -1.70
C THR A 107 -39.29 -29.62 -0.29
N LEU A 108 -38.43 -29.59 0.72
CA LEU A 108 -38.76 -29.22 2.10
C LEU A 108 -38.47 -27.73 2.29
N ARG A 109 -39.45 -26.98 2.79
CA ARG A 109 -39.26 -25.59 3.22
C ARG A 109 -39.41 -25.50 4.72
N ASP A 110 -38.37 -25.00 5.36
CA ASP A 110 -38.39 -24.68 6.78
C ASP A 110 -38.46 -23.15 6.94
N GLU A 111 -39.64 -22.66 7.34
CA GLU A 111 -39.91 -21.21 7.47
C GLU A 111 -39.22 -20.58 8.68
N GLU A 112 -38.81 -21.39 9.67
CA GLU A 112 -38.17 -20.94 10.90
C GLU A 112 -36.67 -20.66 10.68
N THR A 113 -36.02 -21.52 9.90
CA THR A 113 -34.58 -21.44 9.59
C THR A 113 -34.27 -20.77 8.25
N GLY A 114 -35.29 -20.48 7.44
CA GLY A 114 -35.15 -19.87 6.12
C GLY A 114 -34.50 -20.78 5.06
N SER A 115 -34.30 -22.08 5.37
CA SER A 115 -33.62 -23.02 4.49
C SER A 115 -34.57 -23.79 3.58
N VAL A 116 -34.11 -24.01 2.34
CA VAL A 116 -34.82 -24.81 1.34
C VAL A 116 -34.00 -26.06 1.03
N HIS A 117 -34.60 -27.22 1.28
CA HIS A 117 -34.00 -28.53 1.07
C HIS A 117 -34.63 -29.18 -0.16
N ARG A 118 -33.86 -29.50 -1.19
CA ARG A 118 -34.37 -30.14 -2.41
C ARG A 118 -33.69 -31.49 -2.62
N ILE A 119 -34.48 -32.55 -2.71
CA ILE A 119 -34.03 -33.93 -2.92
C ILE A 119 -34.57 -34.43 -4.26
N GLU A 120 -33.67 -34.83 -5.15
CA GLU A 120 -33.99 -35.49 -6.42
C GLU A 120 -33.49 -36.94 -6.36
N ALA A 121 -34.32 -37.91 -6.76
CA ALA A 121 -33.93 -39.32 -6.82
C ALA A 121 -34.82 -40.15 -7.75
N ASP A 122 -34.38 -41.35 -8.09
CA ASP A 122 -35.19 -42.32 -8.83
C ASP A 122 -36.37 -42.84 -7.99
N GLN A 123 -36.14 -43.01 -6.69
CA GLN A 123 -37.14 -43.42 -5.71
C GLN A 123 -36.93 -42.73 -4.36
N ILE A 124 -38.00 -42.25 -3.74
CA ILE A 124 -38.01 -41.73 -2.37
C ILE A 124 -39.08 -42.47 -1.58
N THR A 125 -38.73 -42.94 -0.39
CA THR A 125 -39.64 -43.59 0.56
C THR A 125 -39.69 -42.73 1.81
N LEU A 126 -40.86 -42.19 2.10
CA LEU A 126 -41.14 -41.44 3.31
C LEU A 126 -41.88 -42.37 4.28
N ASN A 127 -41.33 -42.57 5.47
CA ASN A 127 -42.00 -43.26 6.56
C ASN A 127 -42.65 -42.21 7.46
N GLU A 128 -43.97 -42.06 7.37
CA GLU A 128 -44.73 -41.05 8.11
C GLU A 128 -44.79 -41.39 9.61
N THR A 129 -44.69 -42.67 9.97
CA THR A 129 -44.73 -43.12 11.37
C THR A 129 -43.40 -42.83 12.08
N LEU A 130 -42.27 -42.99 11.39
CA LEU A 130 -40.93 -42.80 11.96
C LEU A 130 -40.31 -41.43 11.63
N GLY A 131 -40.97 -40.59 10.82
CA GLY A 131 -40.43 -39.30 10.41
C GLY A 131 -39.15 -39.40 9.57
N THR A 132 -38.92 -40.50 8.85
CA THR A 132 -37.68 -40.72 8.08
C THR A 132 -37.92 -40.72 6.57
N LEU A 133 -36.94 -40.19 5.83
CA LEU A 133 -36.93 -40.15 4.38
C LEU A 133 -35.71 -40.91 3.85
N ALA A 134 -35.97 -41.92 3.02
CA ALA A 134 -34.96 -42.70 2.33
C ALA A 134 -35.06 -42.49 0.81
N ALA A 135 -34.04 -41.90 0.20
CA ALA A 135 -33.92 -41.73 -1.24
C ALA A 135 -32.88 -42.70 -1.81
N SER A 136 -33.15 -43.25 -3.00
CA SER A 136 -32.26 -44.20 -3.67
C SER A 136 -32.30 -44.04 -5.18
N GLY A 137 -31.14 -44.20 -5.81
CA GLY A 137 -30.94 -44.06 -7.25
C GLY A 137 -30.76 -42.59 -7.66
N SER A 138 -29.57 -42.28 -8.19
CA SER A 138 -29.19 -40.95 -8.69
C SER A 138 -29.58 -39.80 -7.74
N VAL A 139 -29.26 -39.95 -6.45
CA VAL A 139 -29.70 -39.00 -5.42
C VAL A 139 -28.92 -37.70 -5.55
N VAL A 140 -29.62 -36.58 -5.66
CA VAL A 140 -29.07 -35.23 -5.62
C VAL A 140 -29.79 -34.45 -4.51
N TYR A 141 -29.06 -34.03 -3.50
CA TYR A 141 -29.57 -33.18 -2.43
C TYR A 141 -28.95 -31.80 -2.53
N THR A 142 -29.79 -30.76 -2.53
CA THR A 142 -29.39 -29.36 -2.57
C THR A 142 -29.94 -28.64 -1.34
N LEU A 143 -29.09 -27.94 -0.59
CA LEU A 143 -29.46 -27.11 0.55
C LEU A 143 -29.17 -25.64 0.22
N GLU A 144 -30.21 -24.80 0.27
CA GLU A 144 -30.08 -23.34 0.10
C GLU A 144 -30.33 -22.64 1.44
N ARG A 145 -29.34 -21.86 1.92
CA ARG A 145 -29.41 -21.10 3.17
C ARG A 145 -28.56 -19.82 3.08
N ASP A 146 -29.14 -18.66 3.42
CA ASP A 146 -28.45 -17.37 3.53
C ASP A 146 -27.52 -17.01 2.34
N GLY A 147 -27.94 -17.34 1.11
CA GLY A 147 -27.17 -17.07 -0.11
C GLY A 147 -26.07 -18.09 -0.43
N SER A 148 -25.90 -19.14 0.39
CA SER A 148 -25.05 -20.30 0.12
C SER A 148 -25.88 -21.48 -0.42
N THR A 149 -25.29 -22.24 -1.35
CA THR A 149 -25.92 -23.43 -1.94
C THR A 149 -24.96 -24.62 -1.79
N GLU A 150 -25.33 -25.61 -0.99
CA GLU A 150 -24.56 -26.85 -0.83
C GLU A 150 -25.19 -27.97 -1.65
N ARG A 151 -24.37 -28.70 -2.42
CA ARG A 151 -24.84 -29.78 -3.31
C ARG A 151 -24.15 -31.10 -2.98
N PHE A 152 -24.98 -32.11 -2.73
CA PHE A 152 -24.59 -33.49 -2.42
C PHE A 152 -25.13 -34.44 -3.49
N VAL A 153 -24.29 -35.35 -3.98
CA VAL A 153 -24.68 -36.35 -4.98
C VAL A 153 -24.28 -37.74 -4.49
N GLY A 154 -25.18 -38.72 -4.52
CA GLY A 154 -24.91 -40.08 -4.02
C GLY A 154 -25.84 -41.16 -4.58
N GLU A 155 -25.61 -42.41 -4.16
CA GLU A 155 -26.44 -43.55 -4.58
C GLU A 155 -27.68 -43.72 -3.69
N ALA A 156 -27.55 -43.40 -2.40
CA ALA A 156 -28.63 -43.44 -1.43
C ALA A 156 -28.45 -42.37 -0.35
N LEU A 157 -29.57 -41.91 0.19
CA LEU A 157 -29.66 -40.95 1.28
C LEU A 157 -30.72 -41.43 2.26
N ALA A 158 -30.41 -41.42 3.55
CA ALA A 158 -31.39 -41.61 4.62
C ALA A 158 -31.31 -40.42 5.57
N VAL A 159 -32.43 -39.77 5.84
CA VAL A 159 -32.51 -38.57 6.70
C VAL A 159 -33.71 -38.68 7.63
N ASP A 160 -33.51 -38.28 8.87
CA ASP A 160 -34.55 -38.04 9.86
C ASP A 160 -35.09 -36.61 9.67
N LEU A 161 -36.40 -36.46 9.46
CA LEU A 161 -37.02 -35.18 9.08
C LEU A 161 -37.18 -34.20 10.25
N ASP A 162 -37.04 -34.68 11.49
CA ASP A 162 -37.13 -33.84 12.68
C ASP A 162 -35.79 -33.21 13.03
N SER A 163 -34.71 -34.00 12.96
CA SER A 163 -33.35 -33.60 13.32
C SER A 163 -32.43 -33.29 12.12
N PHE A 164 -32.84 -33.61 10.90
CA PHE A 164 -32.02 -33.61 9.69
C PHE A 164 -30.71 -34.40 9.80
N SER A 165 -30.61 -35.28 10.79
CA SER A 165 -29.52 -36.23 10.93
C SER A 165 -29.69 -37.36 9.91
N GLY A 166 -28.59 -37.87 9.36
CA GLY A 166 -28.68 -38.77 8.24
C GLY A 166 -27.36 -39.21 7.66
N GLY A 167 -27.44 -40.06 6.64
CA GLY A 167 -26.29 -40.63 5.96
C GLY A 167 -26.46 -40.69 4.45
N PHE A 168 -25.38 -40.35 3.74
CA PHE A 168 -25.21 -40.59 2.31
C PHE A 168 -24.30 -41.80 2.09
N VAL A 169 -24.67 -42.64 1.12
CA VAL A 169 -23.85 -43.75 0.64
C VAL A 169 -23.22 -43.37 -0.69
N ARG A 170 -21.89 -43.51 -0.76
CA ARG A 170 -21.04 -43.15 -1.92
C ARG A 170 -21.29 -41.70 -2.37
N GLY A 171 -21.28 -40.79 -1.41
CA GLY A 171 -21.56 -39.38 -1.60
C GLY A 171 -20.36 -38.59 -2.11
N VAL A 172 -20.62 -37.58 -2.93
CA VAL A 172 -19.70 -36.51 -3.33
C VAL A 172 -20.35 -35.18 -2.99
N THR A 173 -19.60 -34.31 -2.33
CA THR A 173 -19.99 -32.94 -1.95
C THR A 173 -19.05 -31.97 -2.64
N GLU A 174 -19.60 -30.91 -3.23
CA GLU A 174 -18.84 -29.82 -3.86
C GLU A 174 -19.05 -28.53 -3.07
N ARG A 175 -17.97 -27.82 -2.73
CA ARG A 175 -18.01 -26.57 -1.97
C ARG A 175 -17.05 -25.53 -2.57
N GLU A 176 -17.56 -24.34 -2.86
CA GLU A 176 -16.78 -23.21 -3.37
C GLU A 176 -16.11 -22.44 -2.21
N ARG A 177 -14.86 -22.04 -2.37
CA ARG A 177 -14.04 -21.33 -1.36
C ARG A 177 -13.26 -20.20 -2.01
N THR A 178 -13.07 -19.08 -1.31
CA THR A 178 -12.16 -18.02 -1.78
C THR A 178 -10.82 -18.13 -1.06
N ILE A 179 -9.74 -18.38 -1.78
CA ILE A 179 -8.37 -18.40 -1.27
C ILE A 179 -7.60 -17.26 -1.95
N ASP A 180 -7.09 -16.30 -1.17
CA ASP A 180 -6.27 -15.18 -1.67
C ASP A 180 -6.96 -14.33 -2.78
N GLY A 181 -8.29 -14.26 -2.75
CA GLY A 181 -9.12 -13.56 -3.74
C GLY A 181 -9.53 -14.39 -4.97
N GLU A 182 -9.17 -15.67 -5.04
CA GLU A 182 -9.57 -16.61 -6.11
C GLU A 182 -10.58 -17.65 -5.59
N GLN A 183 -11.67 -17.89 -6.34
CA GLN A 183 -12.67 -18.91 -6.02
C GLN A 183 -12.22 -20.30 -6.51
N ILE A 184 -12.09 -21.25 -5.58
CA ILE A 184 -11.65 -22.64 -5.79
C ILE A 184 -12.75 -23.58 -5.28
N ASP A 185 -13.14 -24.54 -6.12
CA ASP A 185 -14.13 -25.57 -5.76
C ASP A 185 -13.43 -26.81 -5.19
N PHE A 186 -13.82 -27.23 -3.98
CA PHE A 186 -13.35 -28.44 -3.34
C PHE A 186 -14.37 -29.57 -3.44
N LEU A 187 -13.89 -30.75 -3.83
CA LEU A 187 -14.65 -31.99 -3.88
C LEU A 187 -14.28 -32.89 -2.70
N PHE A 188 -15.29 -33.25 -1.92
CA PHE A 188 -15.21 -34.21 -0.82
C PHE A 188 -15.99 -35.46 -1.20
N SER A 189 -15.35 -36.62 -1.21
CA SER A 189 -16.02 -37.89 -1.51
C SER A 189 -15.79 -38.89 -0.40
N GLY A 190 -16.76 -39.75 -0.14
CA GLY A 190 -16.65 -40.79 0.88
C GLY A 190 -17.57 -41.97 0.61
N THR A 191 -17.23 -43.13 1.17
CA THR A 191 -18.09 -44.32 1.07
C THR A 191 -19.34 -44.13 1.93
N TYR A 192 -19.18 -43.55 3.11
CA TYR A 192 -20.25 -43.14 4.00
C TYR A 192 -19.99 -41.71 4.48
N ILE A 193 -20.96 -40.83 4.29
CA ILE A 193 -20.96 -39.48 4.83
C ILE A 193 -22.13 -39.40 5.79
N THR A 194 -21.86 -39.18 7.08
CA THR A 194 -22.90 -39.12 8.11
C THR A 194 -22.92 -37.74 8.75
N ARG A 195 -24.12 -37.22 9.01
CA ARG A 195 -24.35 -35.97 9.74
C ARG A 195 -25.19 -36.28 10.97
N SER A 196 -24.71 -35.87 12.14
CA SER A 196 -25.46 -35.97 13.40
C SER A 196 -26.44 -34.80 13.57
N ALA A 197 -27.34 -34.89 14.55
CA ALA A 197 -28.26 -33.81 14.92
C ALA A 197 -27.52 -32.54 15.42
N ASN A 198 -26.26 -32.68 15.87
CA ASN A 198 -25.41 -31.59 16.33
C ASN A 198 -24.46 -31.08 15.23
N ASP A 199 -24.77 -31.29 13.95
CA ASP A 199 -23.98 -30.87 12.79
C ASP A 199 -22.56 -31.45 12.66
N VAL A 200 -22.21 -32.44 13.48
CA VAL A 200 -20.97 -33.22 13.29
C VAL A 200 -21.07 -34.03 12.00
N VAL A 201 -20.13 -33.83 11.08
CA VAL A 201 -20.00 -34.57 9.82
C VAL A 201 -18.83 -35.53 9.89
N VAL A 202 -19.07 -36.80 9.56
CA VAL A 202 -18.04 -37.85 9.50
C VAL A 202 -18.02 -38.47 8.11
N ILE A 203 -16.86 -38.43 7.47
CA ILE A 203 -16.62 -39.01 6.15
C ILE A 203 -15.70 -40.22 6.30
N GLU A 204 -16.18 -41.41 5.94
CA GLU A 204 -15.41 -42.66 5.96
C GLU A 204 -14.84 -42.99 4.59
N ASP A 205 -13.57 -43.44 4.57
CA ASP A 205 -12.76 -43.62 3.37
C ASP A 205 -12.81 -42.38 2.46
N GLY A 206 -12.61 -41.21 3.08
CA GLY A 206 -12.75 -39.91 2.46
C GLY A 206 -11.62 -39.54 1.51
N THR A 207 -11.94 -38.86 0.41
CA THR A 207 -10.97 -38.24 -0.50
C THR A 207 -11.31 -36.76 -0.72
N ILE A 208 -10.32 -35.89 -0.59
CA ILE A 208 -10.42 -34.43 -0.71
C ILE A 208 -9.55 -33.96 -1.88
N THR A 209 -10.09 -33.14 -2.78
CA THR A 209 -9.34 -32.51 -3.89
C THR A 209 -10.05 -31.28 -4.45
N SER A 210 -9.32 -30.24 -4.88
CA SER A 210 -9.87 -29.19 -5.77
C SER A 210 -9.63 -29.47 -7.26
N SER A 211 -8.89 -30.54 -7.56
CA SER A 211 -8.46 -30.80 -8.92
C SER A 211 -9.64 -31.27 -9.76
N LYS A 212 -9.95 -30.51 -10.81
CA LYS A 212 -11.01 -30.87 -11.77
C LYS A 212 -10.57 -31.95 -12.77
N ALA A 213 -9.29 -32.31 -12.78
CA ALA A 213 -8.72 -33.33 -13.66
C ALA A 213 -9.19 -34.76 -13.29
N LYS A 214 -9.25 -35.65 -14.29
CA LYS A 214 -9.58 -37.08 -14.09
C LYS A 214 -8.49 -37.96 -14.71
N PRO A 215 -7.64 -38.65 -13.91
CA PRO A 215 -7.57 -38.63 -12.44
C PRO A 215 -7.11 -37.26 -11.89
N PRO A 216 -7.39 -36.94 -10.61
CA PRO A 216 -7.04 -35.64 -10.02
C PRO A 216 -5.52 -35.46 -9.93
N ASN A 217 -5.04 -34.22 -10.14
CA ASN A 217 -3.61 -33.87 -10.07
C ASN A 217 -3.06 -33.96 -8.64
N TYR A 218 -3.93 -33.84 -7.63
CA TYR A 218 -3.61 -34.15 -6.25
C TYR A 218 -4.88 -34.60 -5.52
N HIS A 219 -4.74 -35.41 -4.48
CA HIS A 219 -5.84 -35.70 -3.56
C HIS A 219 -5.33 -36.14 -2.20
N ILE A 220 -6.07 -35.84 -1.14
CA ILE A 220 -5.81 -36.36 0.19
C ILE A 220 -6.78 -37.49 0.44
N ARG A 221 -6.28 -38.69 0.71
CA ARG A 221 -7.10 -39.84 1.08
C ARG A 221 -6.95 -40.11 2.56
N ALA A 222 -8.04 -40.12 3.30
CA ALA A 222 -8.07 -40.41 4.73
C ALA A 222 -9.01 -41.58 5.02
N ARG A 223 -8.72 -42.36 6.08
CA ARG A 223 -9.65 -43.40 6.55
C ARG A 223 -10.90 -42.79 7.17
N LYS A 224 -10.72 -41.67 7.89
CA LYS A 224 -11.80 -40.94 8.53
C LYS A 224 -11.49 -39.45 8.52
N ILE A 225 -12.46 -38.63 8.16
CA ILE A 225 -12.44 -37.17 8.27
C ILE A 225 -13.56 -36.79 9.23
N TRP A 226 -13.25 -36.02 10.25
CA TRP A 226 -14.22 -35.48 11.20
C TRP A 226 -14.33 -33.97 11.01
N VAL A 227 -15.54 -33.47 10.92
CA VAL A 227 -15.86 -32.04 11.03
C VAL A 227 -16.78 -31.93 12.23
N LEU A 228 -16.28 -31.34 13.32
CA LEU A 228 -16.99 -31.31 14.58
C LEU A 228 -17.77 -30.01 14.76
N ALA A 229 -17.14 -28.88 14.39
CA ALA A 229 -17.69 -27.53 14.49
C ALA A 229 -16.97 -26.61 13.47
N PRO A 230 -17.45 -25.36 13.25
CA PRO A 230 -16.71 -24.38 12.46
C PRO A 230 -15.27 -24.23 12.93
N GLY A 231 -14.30 -24.40 12.02
CA GLY A 231 -12.86 -24.36 12.34
C GLY A 231 -12.27 -25.61 13.00
N GLU A 232 -13.09 -26.56 13.48
CA GLU A 232 -12.69 -27.79 14.19
C GLU A 232 -12.84 -29.05 13.33
N TRP A 233 -11.71 -29.71 13.02
CA TRP A 233 -11.72 -30.90 12.20
C TRP A 233 -10.53 -31.82 12.47
N GLY A 234 -10.63 -33.07 12.04
CA GLY A 234 -9.56 -34.06 12.17
C GLY A 234 -9.48 -35.04 11.02
N LEU A 235 -8.32 -35.65 10.88
CA LEU A 235 -8.02 -36.69 9.90
C LEU A 235 -7.39 -37.90 10.57
N LEU A 236 -7.78 -39.09 10.16
CA LEU A 236 -7.15 -40.35 10.57
C LEU A 236 -6.57 -41.08 9.36
N GLY A 237 -5.28 -41.42 9.45
CA GLY A 237 -4.55 -42.14 8.41
C GLY A 237 -4.64 -41.45 7.05
N ALA A 238 -4.38 -40.14 7.02
CA ALA A 238 -4.41 -39.34 5.80
C ALA A 238 -3.10 -39.47 5.02
N THR A 239 -3.21 -39.63 3.71
CA THR A 239 -2.07 -39.61 2.79
C THR A 239 -2.32 -38.56 1.72
N LEU A 240 -1.40 -37.62 1.58
CA LEU A 240 -1.38 -36.68 0.45
C LEU A 240 -0.79 -37.39 -0.76
N TYR A 241 -1.56 -37.44 -1.85
CA TYR A 241 -1.13 -37.92 -3.15
C TYR A 241 -0.99 -36.76 -4.12
N VAL A 242 0.13 -36.70 -4.83
CA VAL A 242 0.29 -35.89 -6.04
C VAL A 242 0.15 -36.84 -7.23
N GLY A 243 -0.95 -36.68 -7.97
CA GLY A 243 -1.42 -37.63 -8.97
C GLY A 243 -1.69 -39.01 -8.36
N ARG A 244 -0.73 -39.92 -8.53
CA ARG A 244 -0.77 -41.31 -8.00
C ARG A 244 0.33 -41.58 -6.97
N VAL A 245 1.22 -40.62 -6.73
CA VAL A 245 2.40 -40.79 -5.88
C VAL A 245 2.07 -40.32 -4.47
N PRO A 246 2.15 -41.17 -3.44
CA PRO A 246 2.00 -40.73 -2.05
C PRO A 246 3.22 -39.90 -1.66
N MET A 247 3.01 -38.64 -1.30
CA MET A 247 4.07 -37.71 -0.90
C MET A 247 4.24 -37.69 0.62
N PHE A 248 3.14 -37.67 1.37
CA PHE A 248 3.17 -37.52 2.82
C PHE A 248 2.07 -38.31 3.51
N TYR A 249 2.38 -38.93 4.66
CA TYR A 249 1.46 -39.72 5.47
C TYR A 249 1.32 -39.14 6.88
N LEU A 250 0.08 -38.80 7.25
CA LEU A 250 -0.34 -38.32 8.56
C LEU A 250 -1.13 -39.43 9.27
N PRO A 251 -0.59 -40.07 10.32
CA PRO A 251 -1.30 -41.12 11.05
C PRO A 251 -2.57 -40.61 11.74
N ALA A 252 -2.50 -39.40 12.31
CA ALA A 252 -3.65 -38.65 12.83
C ALA A 252 -3.31 -37.16 12.81
N PHE A 253 -4.30 -36.32 12.53
CA PHE A 253 -4.21 -34.86 12.60
C PHE A 253 -5.51 -34.31 13.20
N PHE A 254 -5.41 -33.29 14.04
CA PHE A 254 -6.57 -32.64 14.64
C PHE A 254 -6.31 -31.14 14.76
N LYS A 255 -7.16 -30.33 14.14
CA LYS A 255 -7.20 -28.88 14.29
C LYS A 255 -8.33 -28.53 15.27
N PRO A 256 -8.01 -27.99 16.45
CA PRO A 256 -9.04 -27.49 17.35
C PRO A 256 -9.73 -26.27 16.72
N GLY A 257 -11.04 -26.10 16.95
CA GLY A 257 -11.77 -24.93 16.46
C GLY A 257 -11.44 -23.64 17.21
N ASN A 258 -11.07 -23.77 18.48
CA ASN A 258 -10.62 -22.65 19.31
C ASN A 258 -9.09 -22.56 19.30
N GLU A 259 -8.57 -21.35 19.15
CA GLU A 259 -7.13 -21.09 19.23
C GLU A 259 -6.59 -21.28 20.64
N LEU A 260 -5.34 -21.71 20.74
CA LEU A 260 -4.62 -21.75 22.00
C LEU A 260 -4.21 -20.32 22.39
N PHE A 261 -4.23 -20.01 23.69
CA PHE A 261 -3.69 -18.72 24.15
C PHE A 261 -2.15 -18.64 24.06
N PHE A 262 -1.48 -19.76 23.78
CA PHE A 262 -0.05 -19.85 23.55
C PHE A 262 0.22 -20.55 22.21
N ASN A 263 1.07 -19.93 21.39
CA ASN A 263 1.40 -20.37 20.04
C ASN A 263 2.90 -20.71 20.01
N PRO A 264 3.28 -21.99 20.18
CA PRO A 264 4.64 -22.44 19.95
C PRO A 264 4.89 -22.55 18.45
N SER A 265 6.04 -22.08 17.98
CA SER A 265 6.59 -22.23 16.64
C SER A 265 7.92 -22.99 16.73
N LEU A 266 8.15 -23.91 15.80
CA LEU A 266 9.37 -24.71 15.70
C LEU A 266 9.90 -24.59 14.27
N GLY A 267 11.19 -24.32 14.12
CA GLY A 267 11.85 -24.25 12.80
C GLY A 267 13.38 -24.35 12.89
N THR A 268 14.06 -24.15 11.77
CA THR A 268 15.53 -24.19 11.67
C THR A 268 16.08 -23.00 10.89
N ARG A 269 17.23 -22.46 11.31
CA ARG A 269 18.01 -21.44 10.58
C ARG A 269 19.48 -21.81 10.56
N THR A 270 20.18 -21.43 9.49
CA THR A 270 21.60 -21.78 9.26
C THR A 270 22.50 -21.27 10.40
N ARG A 271 22.29 -20.03 10.84
CA ARG A 271 23.10 -19.36 11.87
C ARG A 271 22.66 -19.69 13.30
N GLU A 272 21.38 -19.54 13.62
CA GLU A 272 20.85 -19.70 14.98
C GLU A 272 20.61 -21.17 15.37
N GLY A 273 20.50 -22.06 14.38
CA GLY A 273 20.18 -23.47 14.55
C GLY A 273 18.68 -23.74 14.60
N ILE A 274 18.31 -24.82 15.29
CA ILE A 274 16.90 -25.15 15.54
C ILE A 274 16.37 -24.16 16.57
N TYR A 275 15.19 -23.60 16.33
CA TYR A 275 14.55 -22.66 17.24
C TYR A 275 13.19 -23.18 17.69
N ILE A 276 12.88 -22.94 18.96
CA ILE A 276 11.53 -23.02 19.54
C ILE A 276 11.18 -21.60 19.96
N GLN A 277 10.19 -21.00 19.32
CA GLN A 277 9.66 -19.69 19.67
C GLN A 277 8.27 -19.89 20.24
N THR A 278 7.88 -19.16 21.26
CA THR A 278 6.54 -19.26 21.81
C THR A 278 6.01 -17.89 22.11
N THR A 279 4.81 -17.59 21.62
CA THR A 279 4.10 -16.35 21.88
C THR A 279 2.85 -16.66 22.69
N THR A 280 2.73 -16.07 23.88
CA THR A 280 1.58 -16.25 24.77
C THR A 280 0.78 -14.96 24.85
N TYR A 281 -0.48 -14.99 24.46
CA TYR A 281 -1.40 -13.86 24.51
C TYR A 281 -2.06 -13.80 25.89
N LEU A 282 -1.77 -12.74 26.63
CA LEU A 282 -2.46 -12.41 27.88
C LEU A 282 -3.75 -11.63 27.61
N VAL A 283 -3.72 -10.78 26.58
CA VAL A 283 -4.84 -9.97 26.08
C VAL A 283 -4.72 -9.90 24.56
N GLY A 284 -5.85 -9.94 23.86
CA GLY A 284 -5.91 -9.94 22.40
C GLY A 284 -5.73 -11.33 21.79
N GLU A 285 -5.72 -11.38 20.46
CA GLU A 285 -5.66 -12.60 19.64
C GLU A 285 -4.50 -12.52 18.64
N PRO A 286 -3.97 -13.66 18.17
CA PRO A 286 -3.03 -13.67 17.05
C PRO A 286 -3.65 -13.04 15.79
N GLU A 287 -2.81 -12.46 14.94
CA GLU A 287 -3.28 -12.00 13.64
C GLU A 287 -3.58 -13.24 12.78
N GLU A 288 -4.79 -13.33 12.23
CA GLU A 288 -5.15 -14.38 11.27
C GLU A 288 -4.20 -14.32 10.07
N ARG A 289 -3.41 -15.38 9.89
CA ARG A 289 -2.66 -15.66 8.67
C ARG A 289 -3.27 -16.88 8.00
N ASP A 290 -3.27 -16.88 6.67
CA ASP A 290 -3.68 -18.03 5.89
C ASP A 290 -2.84 -19.25 6.29
N SER A 291 -3.49 -20.25 6.87
CA SER A 291 -2.81 -21.48 7.27
C SER A 291 -2.42 -22.27 6.01
N PRO A 292 -1.24 -22.93 5.97
CA PRO A 292 -0.87 -23.82 4.85
C PRO A 292 -1.81 -25.03 4.69
N PHE A 293 -2.67 -25.29 5.68
CA PHE A 293 -3.71 -26.32 5.65
C PHE A 293 -5.14 -25.74 5.52
N SER A 294 -5.28 -24.47 5.11
CA SER A 294 -6.56 -23.80 4.82
C SER A 294 -7.46 -24.64 3.88
N LEU A 295 -6.85 -25.43 3.01
CA LEU A 295 -7.43 -26.49 2.16
C LEU A 295 -8.48 -27.39 2.86
N LEU A 296 -8.36 -27.59 4.18
CA LEU A 296 -9.11 -28.59 4.95
C LEU A 296 -10.13 -27.96 5.92
N GLN A 297 -10.23 -26.63 5.99
CA GLN A 297 -11.32 -25.98 6.71
C GLN A 297 -12.63 -26.27 5.95
N LEU A 298 -13.46 -27.13 6.52
CA LEU A 298 -14.70 -27.64 5.90
C LEU A 298 -15.91 -26.73 6.14
N ALA A 299 -15.84 -25.85 7.14
CA ALA A 299 -16.86 -24.85 7.47
C ALA A 299 -16.29 -23.44 7.28
N ASP A 300 -17.05 -22.52 6.70
CA ASP A 300 -16.64 -21.11 6.61
C ASP A 300 -16.73 -20.53 8.02
N GLU A 301 -15.65 -19.93 8.52
CA GLU A 301 -15.76 -19.06 9.68
C GLU A 301 -16.66 -17.90 9.23
N ALA A 302 -17.88 -17.87 9.76
CA ALA A 302 -18.80 -16.77 9.52
C ALA A 302 -18.05 -15.47 9.81
N GLY A 303 -17.79 -14.70 8.75
CA GLY A 303 -16.96 -13.52 8.78
C GLY A 303 -17.46 -12.52 9.81
N GLY A 304 -16.73 -12.43 10.92
CA GLY A 304 -16.96 -11.48 11.98
C GLY A 304 -15.99 -11.75 13.11
N ARG A 305 -15.07 -10.80 13.35
CA ARG A 305 -14.22 -10.76 14.56
C ARG A 305 -15.12 -10.75 15.80
N THR A 306 -15.50 -11.93 16.27
CA THR A 306 -16.17 -12.12 17.55
C THR A 306 -15.11 -12.07 18.63
N THR A 307 -15.34 -11.26 19.66
CA THR A 307 -14.43 -11.20 20.80
C THR A 307 -14.32 -12.57 21.43
N ARG A 308 -13.12 -13.15 21.56
CA ARG A 308 -12.92 -14.46 22.19
C ARG A 308 -12.54 -14.29 23.68
N ARG A 309 -13.19 -15.05 24.57
CA ARG A 309 -12.90 -15.15 26.00
C ARG A 309 -11.95 -16.32 26.25
N ARG A 310 -10.93 -16.13 27.10
CA ARG A 310 -10.05 -17.23 27.53
C ARG A 310 -10.79 -18.18 28.47
N GLU A 311 -10.91 -19.44 28.06
CA GLU A 311 -11.40 -20.54 28.88
C GLU A 311 -10.35 -21.67 28.93
N GLY A 312 -9.68 -21.80 30.08
CA GLY A 312 -8.58 -22.76 30.22
C GLY A 312 -7.42 -22.46 29.27
N LEU A 313 -7.07 -23.43 28.41
CA LEU A 313 -5.99 -23.31 27.41
C LEU A 313 -6.46 -22.72 26.06
N PHE A 314 -7.76 -22.48 25.89
CA PHE A 314 -8.35 -22.07 24.61
C PHE A 314 -8.99 -20.69 24.68
N LEU A 315 -9.04 -20.01 23.54
CA LEU A 315 -9.79 -18.77 23.31
C LEU A 315 -11.11 -19.13 22.66
N VAL A 316 -12.21 -19.03 23.41
CA VAL A 316 -13.57 -19.40 22.98
C VAL A 316 -14.33 -18.15 22.55
N PRO A 317 -15.09 -18.14 21.44
CA PRO A 317 -15.95 -17.01 21.07
C PRO A 317 -16.89 -16.60 22.22
N ASP A 318 -16.94 -15.31 22.54
CA ASP A 318 -17.83 -14.74 23.57
C ASP A 318 -19.18 -14.40 22.91
N PRO A 319 -20.27 -15.15 23.20
CA PRO A 319 -21.58 -14.91 22.60
C PRO A 319 -22.23 -13.59 23.06
N ASP A 320 -21.78 -12.99 24.17
CA ASP A 320 -22.30 -11.72 24.71
C ASP A 320 -21.45 -10.49 24.32
N GLY A 321 -20.43 -10.70 23.47
CA GLY A 321 -19.50 -9.67 23.01
C GLY A 321 -20.12 -8.63 22.08
N ALA A 322 -19.88 -7.35 22.36
CA ALA A 322 -20.44 -6.23 21.59
C ALA A 322 -19.96 -6.19 20.12
N ASP A 323 -20.94 -6.00 19.22
CA ASP A 323 -20.91 -5.47 17.85
C ASP A 323 -19.57 -5.58 17.05
N PRO A 324 -19.48 -6.40 15.98
CA PRO A 324 -18.27 -6.59 15.16
C PRO A 324 -17.73 -5.30 14.50
N ALA A 325 -18.54 -4.23 14.44
CA ALA A 325 -18.10 -2.91 13.97
C ALA A 325 -17.12 -2.20 14.93
N ALA A 326 -17.09 -2.55 16.22
CA ALA A 326 -16.12 -2.02 17.19
C ALA A 326 -14.75 -2.73 17.07
N SER A 327 -14.74 -4.01 16.70
CA SER A 327 -13.55 -4.88 16.57
C SER A 327 -12.69 -4.58 15.33
N ALA A 328 -13.20 -3.80 14.37
CA ALA A 328 -12.43 -3.34 13.21
C ALA A 328 -11.33 -2.32 13.58
N ALA A 329 -11.38 -1.76 14.79
CA ALA A 329 -10.44 -0.76 15.30
C ALA A 329 -9.30 -1.34 16.15
N GLY A 330 -8.75 -2.51 15.80
CA GLY A 330 -7.45 -3.03 16.26
C GLY A 330 -7.34 -3.26 17.77
N ASN A 331 -7.55 -4.52 18.16
CA ASN A 331 -7.59 -5.01 19.53
C ASN A 331 -6.30 -4.69 20.32
N ASP A 332 -6.47 -4.38 21.60
CA ASP A 332 -5.37 -4.27 22.55
C ASP A 332 -4.67 -5.63 22.70
N THR A 333 -3.35 -5.66 22.58
CA THR A 333 -2.58 -6.89 22.69
C THR A 333 -1.55 -6.82 23.80
N VAL A 334 -1.43 -7.90 24.57
CA VAL A 334 -0.36 -8.12 25.54
C VAL A 334 0.20 -9.52 25.28
N LYS A 335 1.42 -9.60 24.75
CA LYS A 335 2.12 -10.84 24.41
C LYS A 335 3.31 -11.04 25.35
N ILE A 336 3.52 -12.28 25.80
CA ILE A 336 4.78 -12.75 26.37
C ILE A 336 5.49 -13.59 25.31
N LEU A 337 6.78 -13.31 25.10
CA LEU A 337 7.63 -13.94 24.11
C LEU A 337 8.67 -14.81 24.83
N ALA A 338 8.85 -16.05 24.40
CA ALA A 338 9.88 -16.94 24.93
C ALA A 338 10.50 -17.76 23.80
N ASP A 339 11.79 -17.58 23.58
CA ASP A 339 12.52 -18.18 22.46
C ASP A 339 13.75 -18.94 22.95
N VAL A 340 14.02 -20.09 22.34
CA VAL A 340 15.20 -20.92 22.57
C VAL A 340 15.78 -21.34 21.24
N TYR A 341 17.08 -21.13 21.06
CA TYR A 341 17.84 -21.44 19.86
C TYR A 341 18.99 -22.38 20.23
N THR A 342 19.21 -23.44 19.44
CA THR A 342 20.23 -24.44 19.79
C THR A 342 21.65 -23.90 19.75
N LYS A 343 21.96 -22.95 18.85
CA LYS A 343 23.30 -22.35 18.75
C LYS A 343 23.37 -20.99 19.43
N LEU A 344 22.40 -20.11 19.17
CA LEU A 344 22.47 -18.69 19.59
C LEU A 344 22.23 -18.48 21.10
N GLY A 345 21.25 -19.15 21.73
CA GLY A 345 20.89 -18.91 23.14
C GLY A 345 19.38 -18.84 23.38
N ALA A 346 18.92 -18.00 24.30
CA ALA A 346 17.51 -17.85 24.65
C ALA A 346 17.10 -16.39 24.86
N MET A 347 15.83 -16.06 24.60
CA MET A 347 15.26 -14.74 24.78
C MET A 347 13.90 -14.84 25.48
N VAL A 348 13.63 -13.90 26.38
CA VAL A 348 12.31 -13.69 26.97
C VAL A 348 11.94 -12.22 26.82
N GLY A 349 10.72 -11.94 26.40
CA GLY A 349 10.27 -10.58 26.18
C GLY A 349 8.78 -10.40 26.40
N MET A 350 8.35 -9.16 26.31
CA MET A 350 6.96 -8.79 26.30
C MET A 350 6.71 -7.76 25.22
N GLU A 351 5.56 -7.88 24.57
CA GLU A 351 5.05 -6.90 23.62
C GLU A 351 3.67 -6.45 24.09
N LEU A 352 3.46 -5.15 24.11
CA LEU A 352 2.23 -4.52 24.55
C LEU A 352 1.82 -3.51 23.48
N SER A 353 0.56 -3.55 23.04
CA SER A 353 -0.04 -2.50 22.22
C SER A 353 -1.45 -2.24 22.74
N VAL A 354 -1.60 -1.17 23.53
CA VAL A 354 -2.87 -0.78 24.15
C VAL A 354 -3.30 0.58 23.64
N ARG A 355 -4.59 0.73 23.32
CA ARG A 355 -5.26 1.97 22.93
C ARG A 355 -6.14 2.45 24.08
N GLU A 356 -6.34 3.75 24.16
CA GLU A 356 -7.29 4.37 25.11
C GLU A 356 -7.06 4.09 26.61
N ALA A 357 -5.84 3.73 27.03
CA ALA A 357 -5.43 3.70 28.43
C ALA A 357 -5.33 5.13 29.01
N LEU A 358 -6.48 5.75 29.33
CA LEU A 358 -6.60 7.11 29.87
C LEU A 358 -5.49 7.45 30.89
N PRO A 359 -4.69 8.52 30.71
CA PRO A 359 -4.78 9.60 29.72
C PRO A 359 -4.07 9.34 28.37
N LEU A 360 -3.47 8.16 28.18
CA LEU A 360 -2.72 7.76 26.99
C LEU A 360 -3.69 7.25 25.91
N ARG A 361 -3.57 7.77 24.69
CA ARG A 361 -4.34 7.29 23.54
C ARG A 361 -3.78 6.00 22.96
N GLN A 362 -2.46 5.84 23.01
CA GLN A 362 -1.78 4.68 22.48
C GLN A 362 -0.49 4.46 23.25
N VAL A 363 -0.26 3.22 23.66
CA VAL A 363 0.97 2.76 24.29
C VAL A 363 1.43 1.52 23.55
N ARG A 364 2.65 1.56 23.02
CA ARG A 364 3.36 0.41 22.48
C ARG A 364 4.63 0.20 23.28
N LEU A 365 4.87 -1.02 23.73
CA LEU A 365 6.08 -1.40 24.44
C LEU A 365 6.55 -2.74 23.89
N TYR A 366 7.81 -2.79 23.49
CA TYR A 366 8.56 -4.03 23.32
C TYR A 366 9.72 -3.99 24.30
N ALA A 367 9.80 -4.98 25.17
CA ALA A 367 10.89 -5.12 26.12
C ALA A 367 11.35 -6.58 26.15
N ALA A 368 12.64 -6.82 25.92
CA ALA A 368 13.18 -8.17 25.86
C ALA A 368 14.55 -8.28 26.54
N LEU A 369 14.81 -9.43 27.14
CA LEU A 369 16.07 -9.85 27.73
C LEU A 369 16.53 -11.13 27.03
N ALA A 370 17.79 -11.20 26.61
CA ALA A 370 18.33 -12.36 25.92
C ALA A 370 19.70 -12.76 26.49
N ALA A 371 19.93 -14.06 26.63
CA ALA A 371 21.23 -14.62 26.93
C ALA A 371 21.73 -15.33 25.66
N SER A 372 22.78 -14.82 25.04
CA SER A 372 23.31 -15.35 23.77
C SER A 372 24.80 -15.64 23.80
N ARG A 373 25.23 -16.49 22.89
CA ARG A 373 26.63 -16.89 22.70
C ARG A 373 27.20 -16.29 21.43
N HIS A 374 28.52 -16.13 21.40
CA HIS A 374 29.24 -15.88 20.16
C HIS A 374 29.13 -17.09 19.22
N LEU A 375 28.95 -16.84 17.93
CA LEU A 375 28.89 -17.86 16.89
C LEU A 375 30.13 -17.75 16.00
N TYR A 376 30.71 -18.88 15.64
CA TYR A 376 31.94 -18.98 14.84
C TYR A 376 31.62 -19.67 13.51
N GLU A 377 32.10 -19.10 12.42
CA GLU A 377 31.92 -19.62 11.05
C GLU A 377 33.00 -20.67 10.74
N TYR A 378 32.57 -21.82 10.22
CA TYR A 378 33.43 -22.91 9.77
C TYR A 378 33.11 -23.24 8.31
N ARG A 379 34.15 -23.31 7.46
CA ARG A 379 34.02 -23.68 6.04
C ARG A 379 34.46 -25.12 5.84
N SER A 380 33.49 -26.04 5.84
CA SER A 380 33.72 -27.45 5.53
C SER A 380 32.56 -27.98 4.68
N GLY A 381 32.64 -27.80 3.36
CA GLY A 381 31.61 -28.25 2.41
C GLY A 381 30.35 -27.36 2.35
N GLY A 382 30.38 -26.19 2.98
CA GLY A 382 29.31 -25.20 3.11
C GLY A 382 29.62 -24.22 4.25
N VAL A 383 28.80 -23.18 4.44
CA VAL A 383 28.92 -22.26 5.58
C VAL A 383 28.21 -22.89 6.79
N ALA A 384 28.96 -23.26 7.82
CA ALA A 384 28.40 -23.82 9.06
C ALA A 384 28.76 -22.95 10.26
N PHE A 385 27.80 -22.78 11.18
CA PHE A 385 28.00 -22.02 12.42
C PHE A 385 28.03 -22.94 13.65
N SER A 386 28.93 -22.66 14.59
CA SER A 386 29.03 -23.36 15.90
C SER A 386 29.24 -22.36 17.05
N PRO A 387 28.67 -22.61 18.24
CA PRO A 387 28.89 -21.77 19.43
C PRO A 387 30.23 -22.03 20.13
N PHE A 388 30.97 -23.07 19.72
CA PHE A 388 32.26 -23.44 20.30
C PHE A 388 33.41 -22.90 19.46
N ILE A 389 34.41 -22.33 20.11
CA ILE A 389 35.71 -21.95 19.53
C ILE A 389 36.80 -22.93 20.00
N VAL A 390 37.83 -23.09 19.17
CA VAL A 390 39.03 -23.87 19.51
C VAL A 390 40.11 -22.89 19.96
N SER A 391 40.56 -22.96 21.22
CA SER A 391 41.80 -22.26 21.61
C SER A 391 43.00 -22.91 20.94
N GLU A 392 43.97 -22.10 20.52
CA GLU A 392 45.32 -22.64 20.25
C GLU A 392 45.83 -23.35 21.51
N PRO A 393 46.41 -24.56 21.38
CA PRO A 393 46.95 -25.28 22.52
C PRO A 393 48.08 -24.46 23.14
N GLU A 394 47.96 -24.08 24.42
CA GLU A 394 49.14 -23.64 25.17
C GLU A 394 50.18 -24.77 25.11
N PRO A 395 51.46 -24.48 24.82
CA PRO A 395 52.49 -25.49 24.86
C PRO A 395 52.65 -25.96 26.30
N LEU A 396 52.05 -27.11 26.62
CA LEU A 396 52.33 -27.83 27.85
C LEU A 396 53.83 -28.10 27.92
N ALA A 397 54.45 -27.79 29.05
CA ALA A 397 55.88 -28.00 29.29
C ALA A 397 56.31 -29.48 29.24
N GLU A 398 55.37 -30.42 29.12
CA GLU A 398 55.62 -31.85 28.95
C GLU A 398 54.85 -32.44 27.75
N PRO A 399 55.44 -33.41 27.02
CA PRO A 399 54.85 -34.00 25.83
C PRO A 399 53.71 -34.96 26.21
N GLY A 400 52.49 -34.41 26.32
CA GLY A 400 51.23 -35.15 26.38
C GLY A 400 50.36 -34.86 25.16
N PRO A 401 49.30 -35.67 24.89
CA PRO A 401 48.36 -35.39 23.81
C PRO A 401 47.70 -34.03 24.04
N THR A 402 47.94 -33.08 23.13
CA THR A 402 47.27 -31.78 23.06
C THR A 402 45.78 -32.03 22.79
N THR A 403 44.99 -32.00 23.86
CA THR A 403 43.54 -32.11 23.74
C THR A 403 43.02 -30.71 23.45
N ALA A 404 42.45 -30.49 22.26
CA ALA A 404 41.79 -29.24 21.94
C ALA A 404 40.67 -28.99 22.96
N ILE A 405 40.72 -27.88 23.69
CA ILE A 405 39.68 -27.49 24.63
C ILE A 405 38.67 -26.65 23.85
N TYR A 406 37.45 -27.15 23.74
CA TYR A 406 36.31 -26.40 23.22
C TYR A 406 35.64 -25.68 24.39
N TYR A 407 35.44 -24.37 24.26
CA TYR A 407 34.63 -23.60 25.21
C TYR A 407 33.66 -22.68 24.46
N ASP A 408 32.53 -22.37 25.10
CA ASP A 408 31.55 -21.41 24.62
C ASP A 408 31.77 -20.05 25.29
N SER A 409 31.54 -18.96 24.54
CA SER A 409 31.67 -17.59 25.04
C SER A 409 30.31 -16.89 25.02
N TRP A 410 29.88 -16.38 26.17
CA TRP A 410 28.60 -15.72 26.36
C TRP A 410 28.71 -14.21 26.17
N ASN A 411 27.77 -13.63 25.43
CA ASN A 411 27.72 -12.21 25.21
C ASN A 411 27.33 -11.47 26.50
N GLN A 412 28.00 -10.36 26.74
CA GLN A 412 27.71 -9.43 27.83
C GLN A 412 27.28 -8.09 27.24
N SER A 413 26.43 -7.37 27.95
CA SER A 413 26.08 -6.00 27.58
C SER A 413 26.25 -5.04 28.77
N ARG A 414 25.96 -3.76 28.56
CA ARG A 414 26.03 -2.75 29.61
C ARG A 414 24.73 -1.99 29.73
N ILE A 415 24.41 -1.65 30.98
CA ILE A 415 23.37 -0.69 31.34
C ILE A 415 24.09 0.44 32.06
N PHE A 416 24.27 1.56 31.36
CA PHE A 416 25.15 2.65 31.82
C PHE A 416 26.55 2.12 32.15
N ALA A 417 27.04 2.36 33.37
CA ALA A 417 28.36 1.93 33.83
C ALA A 417 28.41 0.47 34.36
N THR A 418 27.30 -0.28 34.33
CA THR A 418 27.23 -1.63 34.89
C THR A 418 27.20 -2.69 33.79
N THR A 419 28.14 -3.64 33.82
CA THR A 419 28.13 -4.83 32.94
C THR A 419 27.10 -5.84 33.42
N VAL A 420 26.23 -6.28 32.52
CA VAL A 420 25.18 -7.27 32.75
C VAL A 420 25.39 -8.51 31.87
N PRO A 421 25.10 -9.72 32.37
CA PRO A 421 25.36 -10.99 31.67
C PRO A 421 24.26 -11.35 30.65
N PHE A 422 23.48 -10.38 30.22
CA PHE A 422 22.40 -10.54 29.25
C PHE A 422 22.38 -9.33 28.31
N ARG A 423 21.81 -9.51 27.12
CA ARG A 423 21.47 -8.46 26.16
C ARG A 423 20.03 -8.02 26.38
N TRP A 424 19.69 -6.80 25.98
CA TRP A 424 18.37 -6.26 26.22
C TRP A 424 17.93 -5.28 25.13
N GLY A 425 16.63 -5.20 24.91
CA GLY A 425 16.01 -4.28 23.96
C GLY A 425 14.77 -3.63 24.55
N LEU A 426 14.59 -2.35 24.29
CA LEU A 426 13.45 -1.54 24.69
C LEU A 426 13.02 -0.66 23.51
N ASP A 427 11.77 -0.81 23.08
CA ASP A 427 11.10 0.12 22.17
C ASP A 427 9.78 0.53 22.81
N PHE A 428 9.73 1.78 23.26
CA PHE A 428 8.57 2.33 23.95
C PHE A 428 8.04 3.54 23.21
N GLN A 429 6.76 3.51 22.88
CA GLN A 429 6.06 4.59 22.21
C GLN A 429 4.76 4.88 22.96
N ALA A 430 4.57 6.13 23.36
CA ALA A 430 3.37 6.57 24.05
C ALA A 430 2.85 7.86 23.42
N THR A 431 1.54 7.95 23.20
CA THR A 431 0.88 9.15 22.66
C THR A 431 -0.25 9.60 23.57
N ILE A 432 -0.24 10.88 23.93
CA ILE A 432 -1.32 11.61 24.60
C ILE A 432 -2.02 12.46 23.54
N GLY A 433 -3.32 12.26 23.33
CA GLY A 433 -4.07 12.91 22.25
C GLY A 433 -5.25 13.77 22.70
N GLN A 434 -5.30 14.19 23.96
CA GLN A 434 -6.41 14.99 24.49
C GLN A 434 -6.14 16.49 24.36
N ALA A 435 -7.12 17.27 23.89
CA ALA A 435 -6.99 18.72 23.93
C ALA A 435 -6.87 19.21 25.39
N PRO A 436 -6.09 20.26 25.69
CA PRO A 436 -5.31 21.09 24.78
C PRO A 436 -3.88 20.58 24.49
N LEU A 437 -3.43 19.47 25.09
CA LEU A 437 -2.07 18.95 25.03
C LEU A 437 -1.98 17.66 24.21
N ARG A 438 -1.29 17.71 23.07
CA ARG A 438 -0.92 16.51 22.31
C ARG A 438 0.55 16.23 22.54
N ALA A 439 0.89 15.10 23.13
CA ALA A 439 2.28 14.73 23.36
C ALA A 439 2.57 13.33 22.82
N SER A 440 3.80 13.10 22.39
CA SER A 440 4.30 11.77 22.08
C SER A 440 5.69 11.57 22.67
N LEU A 441 5.95 10.35 23.10
CA LEU A 441 7.21 9.88 23.64
C LEU A 441 7.62 8.66 22.83
N ARG A 442 8.85 8.65 22.33
CA ARG A 442 9.49 7.52 21.67
C ARG A 442 10.85 7.30 22.33
N LEU A 443 11.07 6.11 22.85
CA LEU A 443 12.32 5.68 23.45
C LEU A 443 12.70 4.35 22.81
N ASP A 444 13.67 4.36 21.91
CA ASP A 444 14.30 3.15 21.41
C ASP A 444 15.70 3.01 22.01
N HIS A 445 15.97 1.85 22.60
CA HIS A 445 17.29 1.54 23.15
C HIS A 445 17.55 0.04 23.10
N TYR A 446 18.73 -0.33 22.64
CA TYR A 446 19.16 -1.72 22.57
C TYR A 446 20.58 -1.82 23.10
N SER A 447 20.92 -2.98 23.67
CA SER A 447 22.26 -3.26 24.18
C SER A 447 23.36 -3.14 23.12
N ASP A 448 23.03 -3.50 21.88
CA ASP A 448 23.97 -3.64 20.76
C ASP A 448 23.25 -3.52 19.41
N THR A 449 24.01 -3.41 18.33
CA THR A 449 23.46 -3.19 16.98
C THR A 449 22.77 -4.42 16.40
N ARG A 450 22.97 -5.61 16.97
CA ARG A 450 22.46 -6.89 16.42
C ARG A 450 21.31 -7.50 17.20
N PHE A 451 20.85 -6.87 18.29
CA PHE A 451 19.75 -7.42 19.10
C PHE A 451 18.50 -7.73 18.26
N ARG A 452 18.06 -6.79 17.42
CA ARG A 452 16.92 -6.97 16.50
C ARG A 452 17.20 -7.96 15.37
N SER A 453 18.43 -7.99 14.84
CA SER A 453 18.76 -8.96 13.78
C SER A 453 18.78 -10.40 14.30
N ASP A 454 19.21 -10.59 15.55
CA ASP A 454 19.31 -11.91 16.18
C ASP A 454 17.94 -12.43 16.71
N PHE A 455 17.10 -11.56 17.27
CA PHE A 455 15.87 -11.95 17.99
C PHE A 455 14.59 -11.32 17.46
N GLY A 456 14.66 -10.44 16.46
CA GLY A 456 13.52 -9.68 15.94
C GLY A 456 12.70 -10.42 14.89
N ASP A 457 13.28 -11.42 14.22
CA ASP A 457 12.59 -12.25 13.23
C ASP A 457 11.99 -13.50 13.91
N ARG A 458 10.74 -13.42 14.34
CA ARG A 458 10.02 -14.47 15.09
C ARG A 458 8.83 -14.99 14.29
N ALA A 459 8.66 -16.30 14.28
CA ALA A 459 7.47 -17.00 13.83
C ALA A 459 6.51 -17.23 15.01
N GLU A 460 5.23 -16.95 14.81
CA GLU A 460 4.17 -17.25 15.80
C GLU A 460 3.45 -18.57 15.47
N ASP A 461 3.54 -19.04 14.23
CA ASP A 461 2.94 -20.30 13.76
C ASP A 461 3.98 -21.40 13.55
N ILE A 462 3.58 -22.66 13.71
CA ILE A 462 4.44 -23.81 13.38
C ILE A 462 4.48 -23.95 11.87
N ASP A 463 5.65 -23.71 11.30
CA ASP A 463 5.94 -24.09 9.93
C ASP A 463 6.24 -25.60 9.86
N TRP A 464 5.17 -26.39 9.77
CA TRP A 464 5.26 -27.84 9.67
C TRP A 464 6.03 -28.30 8.41
N LEU A 465 6.07 -27.48 7.36
CA LEU A 465 6.68 -27.80 6.08
C LEU A 465 8.18 -27.46 6.09
N GLY A 466 8.58 -26.31 6.65
CA GLY A 466 9.97 -25.91 6.89
C GLY A 466 10.74 -26.72 7.94
N LEU A 467 10.09 -27.66 8.64
CA LEU A 467 10.78 -28.67 9.45
C LEU A 467 11.30 -29.86 8.63
N ILE A 468 10.66 -30.12 7.51
CA ILE A 468 10.99 -31.20 6.58
C ILE A 468 11.95 -30.68 5.51
N ALA A 469 11.79 -29.41 5.14
CA ALA A 469 12.62 -28.72 4.18
C ALA A 469 13.56 -27.73 4.86
N ARG A 470 14.85 -27.79 4.53
CA ARG A 470 15.78 -26.77 5.02
C ARG A 470 15.51 -25.47 4.28
N ASP A 471 14.77 -24.59 4.93
CA ASP A 471 14.61 -23.21 4.49
C ASP A 471 15.98 -22.51 4.63
N GLU A 472 16.55 -22.09 3.51
CA GLU A 472 17.85 -21.39 3.44
C GLU A 472 17.69 -19.86 3.36
N SER A 473 16.48 -19.29 3.36
CA SER A 473 16.30 -17.91 2.88
C SER A 473 15.39 -17.00 3.72
N SER A 474 15.53 -16.98 5.05
CA SER A 474 15.10 -15.80 5.82
C SER A 474 16.02 -14.61 5.52
N THR A 475 15.53 -13.56 4.86
CA THR A 475 16.31 -12.34 4.60
C THR A 475 16.67 -11.67 5.95
N PRO A 476 17.95 -11.60 6.35
CA PRO A 476 18.30 -11.14 7.69
C PRO A 476 17.89 -9.68 7.91
N GLN A 477 17.32 -9.35 9.08
CA GLN A 477 17.10 -7.94 9.42
C GLN A 477 18.46 -7.22 9.54
N PRO A 478 18.61 -6.02 8.94
CA PRO A 478 19.86 -5.28 9.00
C PRO A 478 20.17 -4.81 10.44
N PRO A 479 21.47 -4.67 10.80
CA PRO A 479 21.85 -4.17 12.12
C PRO A 479 21.39 -2.72 12.33
N ILE A 480 21.10 -2.38 13.58
CA ILE A 480 20.63 -1.06 14.00
C ILE A 480 21.76 -0.04 13.86
N GLY A 481 21.59 0.94 12.96
CA GLY A 481 22.60 1.98 12.71
C GLY A 481 22.54 3.22 13.62
N SER A 482 21.44 3.43 14.35
CA SER A 482 21.27 4.56 15.28
C SER A 482 20.10 4.36 16.23
N LEU A 483 20.13 5.00 17.39
CA LEU A 483 19.00 5.11 18.31
C LEU A 483 18.53 6.57 18.42
N LEU A 484 17.26 6.75 18.78
CA LEU A 484 16.55 8.01 18.88
C LEU A 484 15.58 8.01 20.07
N TRP A 485 15.94 8.78 21.10
CA TRP A 485 14.99 9.19 22.12
C TRP A 485 14.34 10.49 21.67
N GLN A 486 13.02 10.56 21.68
CA GLN A 486 12.28 11.69 21.19
C GLN A 486 11.04 11.97 22.03
N ILE A 487 10.89 13.22 22.46
CA ILE A 487 9.71 13.74 23.13
C ILE A 487 9.17 14.86 22.26
N SER A 488 7.89 14.79 21.90
CA SER A 488 7.20 15.86 21.18
C SER A 488 5.97 16.31 21.96
N ALA A 489 5.75 17.62 22.08
CA ALA A 489 4.59 18.14 22.80
C ALA A 489 4.03 19.38 22.10
N ALA A 490 2.79 19.29 21.60
CA ALA A 490 2.05 20.39 21.02
C ALA A 490 0.94 20.85 21.97
N TYR A 491 0.75 22.16 22.04
CA TYR A 491 -0.25 22.77 22.90
C TYR A 491 -1.13 23.73 22.09
N THR A 492 -2.42 23.41 21.99
CA THR A 492 -3.41 24.22 21.25
C THR A 492 -4.62 24.48 22.16
N PRO A 493 -4.61 25.58 22.93
CA PRO A 493 -5.70 25.92 23.83
C PRO A 493 -6.93 26.39 23.05
N ASN A 494 -8.11 26.27 23.67
CA ASN A 494 -9.33 26.85 23.12
C ASN A 494 -9.31 28.37 23.29
N VAL A 495 -9.05 29.10 22.20
CA VAL A 495 -9.02 30.57 22.16
C VAL A 495 -10.35 31.20 21.72
N THR A 496 -11.44 30.42 21.62
CA THR A 496 -12.78 30.94 21.28
C THR A 496 -13.19 32.16 22.12
N PRO A 497 -12.94 32.21 23.45
CA PRO A 497 -13.26 33.38 24.28
C PRO A 497 -12.50 34.67 23.91
N LEU A 498 -11.38 34.56 23.17
CA LEU A 498 -10.49 35.66 22.82
C LEU A 498 -10.70 36.14 21.37
N ARG A 499 -11.64 35.54 20.62
CA ARG A 499 -12.00 35.99 19.27
C ARG A 499 -12.70 37.35 19.32
N PRO A 500 -12.45 38.27 18.36
CA PRO A 500 -11.62 38.09 17.16
C PRO A 500 -10.13 38.39 17.36
N TYR A 501 -9.74 38.95 18.52
CA TYR A 501 -8.38 39.44 18.76
C TYR A 501 -7.31 38.34 18.77
N LEU A 502 -7.64 37.14 19.22
CA LEU A 502 -6.80 35.95 19.10
C LEU A 502 -7.63 34.83 18.47
N THR A 503 -7.42 34.59 17.17
CA THR A 503 -8.12 33.54 16.42
C THR A 503 -7.41 32.20 16.52
N GLN A 504 -6.08 32.23 16.68
CA GLN A 504 -5.23 31.04 16.76
C GLN A 504 -4.06 31.29 17.72
N PHE A 505 -3.87 30.38 18.68
CA PHE A 505 -2.62 30.23 19.41
C PHE A 505 -2.23 28.76 19.39
N SER A 506 -0.99 28.48 19.03
CA SER A 506 -0.47 27.11 19.03
C SER A 506 1.01 27.11 19.33
N ILE A 507 1.41 26.26 20.26
CA ILE A 507 2.78 25.77 20.33
C ILE A 507 2.82 24.53 19.45
N GLN A 508 3.48 24.63 18.30
CA GLN A 508 3.76 23.46 17.46
C GLN A 508 4.53 22.41 18.28
N PRO A 509 4.61 21.15 17.83
CA PRO A 509 5.28 20.11 18.62
C PRO A 509 6.68 20.55 19.05
N ALA A 510 6.81 20.87 20.34
CA ALA A 510 8.07 21.16 20.97
C ALA A 510 8.86 19.86 20.98
N LEU A 511 9.95 19.81 20.22
CA LEU A 511 10.69 18.58 19.97
C LEU A 511 11.97 18.58 20.81
N ALA A 512 12.06 17.63 21.73
CA ALA A 512 13.32 17.25 22.36
C ALA A 512 13.79 15.91 21.80
N SER A 513 15.05 15.79 21.42
CA SER A 513 15.59 14.52 20.93
C SER A 513 17.04 14.28 21.37
N LEU A 514 17.39 13.02 21.58
CA LEU A 514 18.74 12.54 21.85
C LEU A 514 19.04 11.41 20.87
N ARG A 515 20.02 11.62 20.01
CA ARG A 515 20.42 10.65 18.99
C ARG A 515 21.67 9.91 19.43
N TYR A 516 21.63 8.59 19.39
CA TYR A 516 22.82 7.75 19.53
C TYR A 516 23.32 7.31 18.15
N ALA A 517 24.63 7.43 17.94
CA ALA A 517 25.32 6.88 16.79
C ALA A 517 26.04 5.58 17.18
N VAL A 518 26.49 4.83 16.17
CA VAL A 518 27.22 3.57 16.36
C VAL A 518 28.71 3.81 16.14
N ARG A 519 29.55 3.22 16.99
CA ARG A 519 31.00 3.12 16.79
C ARG A 519 31.42 1.67 16.78
N THR A 520 32.30 1.30 15.86
CA THR A 520 32.97 0.01 15.84
C THR A 520 34.25 0.10 16.66
N ILE A 521 34.48 -0.86 17.54
CA ILE A 521 35.68 -0.95 18.38
C ILE A 521 36.85 -1.45 17.52
N ASP A 522 38.05 -0.91 17.77
CA ASP A 522 39.27 -1.36 17.10
C ASP A 522 39.53 -2.85 17.40
N PRO A 523 39.79 -3.71 16.38
CA PRO A 523 40.08 -5.13 16.58
C PRO A 523 41.21 -5.43 17.57
N GLU A 524 42.15 -4.51 17.79
CA GLU A 524 43.24 -4.68 18.76
C GLU A 524 42.79 -4.59 20.22
N LEU A 525 41.66 -3.91 20.49
CA LEU A 525 41.07 -3.76 21.82
C LEU A 525 40.09 -4.89 22.17
N LEU A 526 39.73 -5.73 21.19
CA LEU A 526 38.79 -6.83 21.37
C LEU A 526 39.49 -8.08 21.90
N SER A 527 38.81 -8.83 22.77
CA SER A 527 39.26 -10.16 23.17
C SER A 527 39.27 -11.12 21.97
N TYR A 528 40.09 -12.17 22.03
CA TYR A 528 40.22 -13.15 20.96
C TYR A 528 38.85 -13.75 20.56
N GLU A 529 38.03 -14.09 21.55
CA GLU A 529 36.72 -14.71 21.36
C GLU A 529 35.76 -13.79 20.60
N VAL A 530 35.81 -12.48 20.87
CA VAL A 530 34.96 -11.46 20.23
C VAL A 530 35.47 -11.12 18.83
N ARG A 531 36.80 -11.12 18.64
CA ARG A 531 37.44 -10.84 17.37
C ARG A 531 37.26 -11.97 16.37
N GLU A 532 37.32 -13.23 16.77
CA GLU A 532 37.13 -14.36 15.84
C GLU A 532 35.65 -14.70 15.58
N ALA A 533 34.74 -14.25 16.45
CA ALA A 533 33.31 -14.51 16.30
C ALA A 533 32.71 -13.85 15.05
N HIS A 534 31.94 -14.63 14.28
CA HIS A 534 31.18 -14.12 13.15
C HIS A 534 30.16 -13.12 13.67
N GLU A 535 30.33 -11.86 13.26
CA GLU A 535 29.34 -10.82 13.51
C GLU A 535 29.01 -10.58 15.00
N SER A 536 30.00 -10.67 15.89
CA SER A 536 29.78 -10.48 17.33
C SER A 536 29.06 -9.16 17.68
N PRO A 537 28.05 -9.17 18.59
CA PRO A 537 27.35 -7.97 19.05
C PRO A 537 28.24 -7.02 19.85
N GLN A 538 29.38 -7.48 20.37
CA GLN A 538 30.31 -6.68 21.17
C GLN A 538 31.37 -5.94 20.34
N ARG A 539 31.31 -6.02 19.00
CA ARG A 539 32.23 -5.28 18.10
C ARG A 539 31.84 -3.81 17.93
N SER A 540 30.63 -3.43 18.33
CA SER A 540 30.11 -2.08 18.18
C SER A 540 29.30 -1.66 19.40
N PHE A 541 29.22 -0.36 19.65
CA PHE A 541 28.42 0.19 20.74
C PHE A 541 27.75 1.50 20.35
N PHE A 542 26.67 1.83 21.07
CA PHE A 542 25.95 3.08 20.90
C PHE A 542 26.53 4.19 21.78
N TYR A 543 26.69 5.39 21.22
CA TYR A 543 27.13 6.56 21.96
C TYR A 543 26.27 7.79 21.59
N PRO A 544 25.98 8.70 22.54
CA PRO A 544 25.20 9.90 22.28
C PRO A 544 25.97 10.84 21.35
N SER A 545 25.34 11.27 20.27
CA SER A 545 25.98 12.11 19.24
C SER A 545 25.55 13.57 19.33
N VAL A 546 24.24 13.81 19.34
CA VAL A 546 23.62 15.13 19.38
C VAL A 546 22.36 15.06 20.23
N MET A 547 22.14 16.07 21.06
CA MET A 547 20.91 16.28 21.81
C MET A 547 20.30 17.63 21.44
N ARG A 548 19.04 17.64 21.02
CA ARG A 548 18.26 18.86 20.75
C ARG A 548 17.27 19.07 21.90
N LEU A 549 17.37 20.21 22.58
CA LEU A 549 16.49 20.58 23.70
C LEU A 549 15.82 21.93 23.42
N PRO A 550 14.54 22.04 23.74
CA PRO A 550 13.50 21.71 22.76
C PRO A 550 13.41 22.74 21.63
N GLU A 551 13.20 22.26 20.42
CA GLU A 551 12.75 23.10 19.30
C GLU A 551 11.31 23.53 19.56
N ILE A 552 11.12 24.75 20.08
CA ILE A 552 9.80 25.30 20.41
C ILE A 552 9.42 26.29 19.32
N THR A 553 8.32 26.01 18.61
CA THR A 553 7.70 26.99 17.70
C THR A 553 6.36 27.46 18.23
N ALA A 554 6.29 28.71 18.71
CA ALA A 554 5.06 29.35 19.13
C ALA A 554 4.48 30.19 17.99
N ARG A 555 3.17 30.09 17.74
CA ARG A 555 2.44 30.92 16.79
C ARG A 555 1.21 31.54 17.43
N ALA A 556 1.00 32.82 17.15
CA ALA A 556 -0.19 33.56 17.54
C ALA A 556 -0.70 34.35 16.34
N ALA A 557 -2.01 34.29 16.06
CA ALA A 557 -2.65 35.06 15.01
C ALA A 557 -4.04 35.54 15.45
N GLY A 558 -4.48 36.64 14.86
CA GLY A 558 -5.73 37.28 15.24
C GLY A 558 -6.16 38.37 14.27
N THR A 559 -7.37 38.87 14.48
CA THR A 559 -7.95 39.97 13.70
C THR A 559 -8.18 41.15 14.63
N LEU A 560 -7.46 42.25 14.38
CA LEU A 560 -7.55 43.48 15.18
C LEU A 560 -8.77 44.31 14.78
N ILE A 561 -9.07 44.36 13.49
CA ILE A 561 -10.18 45.14 12.92
C ILE A 561 -10.89 44.25 11.91
N GLN A 562 -12.22 44.14 12.00
CA GLN A 562 -13.04 43.48 10.99
C GLN A 562 -14.30 44.31 10.76
N VAL A 563 -14.43 44.82 9.53
CA VAL A 563 -15.62 45.49 9.03
C VAL A 563 -16.33 44.50 8.11
N PRO A 564 -17.37 43.80 8.58
CA PRO A 564 -18.12 42.86 7.75
C PRO A 564 -18.80 43.62 6.61
N GLY A 565 -18.66 43.12 5.37
CA GLY A 565 -19.46 43.62 4.26
C GLY A 565 -20.93 43.24 4.49
N SER A 566 -21.86 44.15 4.17
CA SER A 566 -23.29 43.81 4.13
C SER A 566 -23.46 42.53 3.33
N PRO A 567 -24.22 41.53 3.83
CA PRO A 567 -24.53 40.36 3.02
C PRO A 567 -25.25 40.89 1.79
N ALA A 568 -24.63 40.76 0.62
CA ALA A 568 -25.36 40.90 -0.62
C ALA A 568 -26.55 39.94 -0.47
N ARG A 569 -27.77 40.49 -0.40
CA ARG A 569 -28.99 39.70 -0.48
C ARG A 569 -28.82 38.92 -1.77
N ARG A 570 -28.47 37.63 -1.67
CA ARG A 570 -28.55 36.73 -2.82
C ARG A 570 -29.93 37.05 -3.40
N PRO A 571 -30.07 37.43 -4.68
CA PRO A 571 -31.38 37.29 -5.29
C PRO A 571 -31.76 35.86 -4.95
N ALA A 572 -32.92 35.68 -4.30
CA ALA A 572 -33.47 34.35 -4.14
C ALA A 572 -33.27 33.69 -5.49
N ALA A 573 -32.62 32.52 -5.52
CA ALA A 573 -32.63 31.73 -6.72
C ALA A 573 -34.08 31.73 -7.16
N VAL A 574 -34.38 32.39 -8.27
CA VAL A 574 -35.61 32.12 -8.97
C VAL A 574 -35.39 30.67 -9.31
N ALA A 575 -36.02 29.80 -8.50
CA ALA A 575 -36.21 28.41 -8.84
C ALA A 575 -36.56 28.44 -10.33
N ALA A 576 -35.83 27.64 -11.12
CA ALA A 576 -36.21 27.39 -12.50
C ALA A 576 -37.73 27.32 -12.52
N SER A 577 -38.34 28.28 -13.22
CA SER A 577 -39.77 28.33 -13.38
C SER A 577 -40.22 26.93 -13.76
N ASP A 578 -41.10 26.35 -12.95
CA ASP A 578 -41.99 25.29 -13.40
C ASP A 578 -42.62 25.79 -14.70
N LEU A 579 -42.06 25.36 -15.82
CA LEU A 579 -42.79 25.41 -17.07
C LEU A 579 -43.96 24.46 -16.86
N PRO A 580 -45.22 24.92 -17.01
CA PRO A 580 -46.33 23.98 -17.03
C PRO A 580 -46.11 23.01 -18.20
N PRO A 581 -46.47 21.72 -18.03
CA PRO A 581 -46.27 20.73 -19.08
C PRO A 581 -47.03 21.13 -20.34
N LEU A 582 -46.38 20.96 -21.49
CA LEU A 582 -46.96 21.15 -22.81
C LEU A 582 -48.19 20.23 -22.98
N ILE A 583 -49.37 20.84 -23.11
CA ILE A 583 -50.60 20.15 -23.51
C ILE A 583 -50.65 20.12 -25.03
N PRO A 584 -50.73 18.93 -25.66
CA PRO A 584 -50.82 18.82 -27.11
C PRO A 584 -52.21 19.18 -27.66
N PRO A 585 -52.32 19.53 -28.96
CA PRO A 585 -53.32 20.49 -29.48
C PRO A 585 -54.76 19.99 -29.62
N TRP A 586 -55.08 18.76 -29.22
CA TRP A 586 -56.41 18.16 -29.39
C TRP A 586 -57.33 18.30 -28.16
N GLN A 587 -56.91 19.06 -27.15
CA GLN A 587 -57.63 19.22 -25.87
C GLN A 587 -58.40 20.54 -25.74
N ARG A 588 -58.74 21.18 -26.86
CA ARG A 588 -59.68 22.31 -26.89
C ARG A 588 -60.88 21.94 -27.75
N ASP A 589 -61.98 21.61 -27.07
CA ASP A 589 -63.32 21.66 -27.64
C ASP A 589 -63.68 23.12 -27.93
N GLU A 590 -63.96 23.37 -29.22
CA GLU A 590 -65.08 24.13 -29.81
C GLU A 590 -65.53 25.46 -29.15
N GLU A 591 -65.63 26.61 -29.83
CA GLU A 591 -66.39 26.91 -31.07
C GLU A 591 -65.98 28.33 -31.63
N PRO A 592 -66.52 28.85 -32.77
CA PRO A 592 -65.71 29.38 -33.87
C PRO A 592 -65.92 30.89 -34.16
N GLU A 593 -65.14 31.47 -35.07
CA GLU A 593 -65.66 32.28 -36.20
C GLU A 593 -64.58 32.66 -37.22
N ALA A 594 -65.04 32.85 -38.45
CA ALA A 594 -64.32 32.79 -39.71
C ALA A 594 -63.69 34.12 -40.17
N SER A 595 -62.72 34.06 -41.10
CA SER A 595 -62.86 34.51 -42.52
C SER A 595 -61.56 35.00 -43.21
N THR A 596 -61.31 34.39 -44.39
CA THR A 596 -60.82 34.92 -45.70
C THR A 596 -59.41 35.51 -45.92
N GLU A 597 -58.64 34.77 -46.75
CA GLU A 597 -57.80 35.10 -47.95
C GLU A 597 -57.07 36.45 -48.15
N GLY A 598 -55.75 36.37 -48.43
CA GLY A 598 -55.06 37.14 -49.51
C GLY A 598 -53.74 37.91 -49.21
N ASP A 599 -52.57 37.24 -49.29
CA ASP A 599 -51.14 37.65 -49.60
C ASP A 599 -50.44 38.92 -49.01
N PRO A 600 -49.08 39.08 -48.92
CA PRO A 600 -47.91 38.20 -49.19
C PRO A 600 -46.87 38.19 -47.99
N PRO A 601 -45.54 37.88 -48.10
CA PRO A 601 -44.75 37.22 -47.04
C PRO A 601 -44.53 38.05 -45.77
N SER A 602 -44.76 37.44 -44.61
CA SER A 602 -44.33 37.96 -43.32
C SER A 602 -42.81 37.86 -43.18
N ILE A 603 -42.15 39.01 -43.20
CA ILE A 603 -40.82 39.19 -42.63
C ILE A 603 -40.86 38.66 -41.19
N VAL A 604 -40.11 37.59 -40.93
CA VAL A 604 -39.79 37.16 -39.57
C VAL A 604 -38.91 38.23 -38.95
N ILE A 605 -39.51 39.11 -38.16
CA ILE A 605 -38.76 40.00 -37.27
C ILE A 605 -38.07 39.08 -36.23
N PRO A 606 -36.73 39.09 -36.12
CA PRO A 606 -36.04 38.30 -35.11
C PRO A 606 -36.49 38.75 -33.71
N PRO A 607 -36.54 37.85 -32.72
CA PRO A 607 -37.01 38.19 -31.39
C PRO A 607 -36.19 39.35 -30.82
N VAL A 608 -36.90 40.35 -30.30
CA VAL A 608 -36.32 41.47 -29.55
C VAL A 608 -35.49 40.86 -28.43
N PHE A 609 -34.17 41.10 -28.47
CA PHE A 609 -33.27 40.73 -27.38
C PHE A 609 -33.84 41.32 -26.08
N ALA A 610 -34.20 40.45 -25.14
CA ALA A 610 -34.61 40.83 -23.81
C ALA A 610 -33.58 41.82 -23.23
N SER A 611 -34.08 42.94 -22.70
CA SER A 611 -33.26 43.91 -21.97
C SER A 611 -32.46 43.17 -20.91
N LEU A 612 -31.14 43.23 -21.05
CA LEU A 612 -30.21 42.63 -20.09
C LEU A 612 -30.47 43.26 -18.72
N PRO A 613 -30.67 42.47 -17.66
CA PRO A 613 -30.84 43.02 -16.33
C PRO A 613 -29.59 43.82 -15.98
N ALA A 614 -29.77 45.09 -15.60
CA ALA A 614 -28.69 45.91 -15.11
C ALA A 614 -28.07 45.23 -13.87
N PRO A 615 -26.74 45.06 -13.81
CA PRO A 615 -26.10 44.53 -12.61
C PRO A 615 -26.34 45.49 -11.46
N SER A 616 -27.06 45.05 -10.43
CA SER A 616 -27.23 45.80 -9.20
C SER A 616 -25.93 45.74 -8.40
N LEU A 617 -25.16 46.83 -8.42
CA LEU A 617 -24.08 47.06 -7.46
C LEU A 617 -24.72 47.29 -6.08
N THR A 618 -25.07 46.24 -5.35
CA THR A 618 -25.34 46.35 -3.91
C THR A 618 -24.01 46.67 -3.24
N ALA A 619 -23.79 47.95 -2.91
CA ALA A 619 -22.56 48.47 -2.34
C ALA A 619 -22.27 47.84 -0.97
N ALA A 620 -21.51 46.75 -0.96
CA ALA A 620 -20.90 46.21 0.25
C ALA A 620 -19.40 46.53 0.24
N SER A 621 -18.93 47.24 1.25
CA SER A 621 -17.51 47.45 1.53
C SER A 621 -17.11 46.58 2.72
N SER A 622 -15.96 45.92 2.63
CA SER A 622 -15.39 45.11 3.70
C SER A 622 -13.95 45.49 3.93
N ALA A 623 -13.50 45.40 5.17
CA ALA A 623 -12.11 45.66 5.53
C ALA A 623 -11.69 44.77 6.70
N SER A 624 -10.43 44.33 6.72
CA SER A 624 -9.88 43.50 7.78
C SER A 624 -8.41 43.80 8.03
N LEU A 625 -8.03 43.94 9.31
CA LEU A 625 -6.65 44.02 9.77
C LEU A 625 -6.35 42.78 10.59
N SER A 626 -5.41 41.95 10.13
CA SER A 626 -5.00 40.72 10.79
C SER A 626 -3.52 40.75 11.11
N TYR A 627 -3.12 40.07 12.18
CA TYR A 627 -1.71 39.90 12.53
C TYR A 627 -1.38 38.42 12.67
N SER A 628 -0.12 38.08 12.45
CA SER A 628 0.45 36.79 12.81
C SER A 628 1.87 36.98 13.31
N VAL A 629 2.23 36.26 14.37
CA VAL A 629 3.57 36.24 14.95
C VAL A 629 3.98 34.78 15.13
N SER A 630 5.21 34.47 14.79
CA SER A 630 5.82 33.17 15.05
C SER A 630 7.22 33.33 15.61
N ASN A 631 7.55 32.51 16.60
CA ASN A 631 8.89 32.44 17.18
C ASN A 631 9.31 30.99 17.30
N THR A 632 10.52 30.68 16.83
CA THR A 632 11.14 29.36 16.87
C THR A 632 12.45 29.45 17.63
N SER A 633 12.63 28.68 18.69
CA SER A 633 13.86 28.61 19.46
C SER A 633 14.34 27.17 19.56
N ILE A 634 15.63 26.94 19.38
CA ILE A 634 16.27 25.61 19.35
C ILE A 634 17.60 25.69 20.10
N VAL A 635 17.89 24.71 20.96
CA VAL A 635 19.22 24.53 21.55
C VAL A 635 19.76 23.15 21.17
N ASP A 636 20.86 23.14 20.43
CA ASP A 636 21.59 21.93 20.05
C ASP A 636 22.81 21.75 20.96
N HIS A 637 22.99 20.55 21.49
CA HIS A 637 24.16 20.12 22.23
C HIS A 637 24.89 19.05 21.42
N THR A 638 26.17 19.29 21.13
CA THR A 638 27.05 18.32 20.47
C THR A 638 27.92 17.65 21.52
N PHE A 639 27.98 16.32 21.56
CA PHE A 639 28.80 15.58 22.53
C PHE A 639 30.25 15.41 22.06
N ASP A 640 31.20 15.33 23.00
CA ASP A 640 32.62 15.18 22.71
C ASP A 640 33.05 13.72 22.58
N SER A 641 32.57 13.09 21.50
CA SER A 641 32.75 11.65 21.29
C SER A 641 34.11 11.23 20.71
N VAL A 642 35.06 12.16 20.49
CA VAL A 642 36.35 11.81 19.84
C VAL A 642 37.15 10.85 20.71
N GLY A 643 37.14 11.05 22.03
CA GLY A 643 37.86 10.22 22.99
C GLY A 643 37.22 8.85 23.28
N TRP A 644 35.97 8.62 22.89
CA TRP A 644 35.23 7.41 23.27
C TRP A 644 35.55 6.22 22.35
N LYS A 645 36.51 5.37 22.72
CA LYS A 645 36.93 4.21 21.91
C LYS A 645 36.23 2.93 22.35
N GLU A 646 36.00 2.80 23.64
CA GLU A 646 35.29 1.69 24.27
C GLU A 646 34.01 2.19 24.92
N PRO A 647 33.05 1.30 25.24
CA PRO A 647 31.82 1.71 25.92
C PRO A 647 32.07 2.30 27.32
N GLU A 648 33.25 2.07 27.93
CA GLU A 648 33.63 2.64 29.24
C GLU A 648 33.92 4.14 29.17
N ASP A 649 34.34 4.62 28.00
CA ASP A 649 34.78 6.00 27.82
C ASP A 649 33.60 6.98 27.74
N VAL A 650 32.36 6.49 27.56
CA VAL A 650 31.17 7.33 27.32
C VAL A 650 30.76 8.07 28.60
N ASP A 651 31.13 9.35 28.68
CA ASP A 651 30.93 10.21 29.86
C ASP A 651 29.88 11.32 29.66
N PHE A 652 29.25 11.39 28.48
CA PHE A 652 28.28 12.44 28.09
C PHE A 652 28.83 13.87 28.15
N SER A 653 30.16 14.05 28.05
CA SER A 653 30.78 15.37 27.94
C SER A 653 30.28 16.14 26.71
N ILE A 654 29.98 17.43 26.90
CA ILE A 654 29.47 18.31 25.84
C ILE A 654 30.64 19.03 25.19
N ARG A 655 30.75 18.94 23.86
CA ARG A 655 31.76 19.60 23.03
C ARG A 655 31.48 21.10 22.85
N HIS A 656 30.25 21.43 22.48
CA HIS A 656 29.75 22.81 22.36
C HIS A 656 28.21 22.85 22.31
N ARG A 657 27.65 24.05 22.47
CA ARG A 657 26.19 24.29 22.38
C ARG A 657 25.89 25.38 21.37
N ASN A 658 24.78 25.23 20.64
CA ASN A 658 24.26 26.20 19.69
C ASN A 658 22.83 26.59 20.08
N ALA A 659 22.55 27.87 20.27
CA ALA A 659 21.17 28.36 20.40
C ALA A 659 20.78 29.14 19.15
N THR A 660 19.68 28.75 18.52
CA THR A 660 19.12 29.41 17.34
C THR A 660 17.74 29.95 17.66
N THR A 661 17.50 31.23 17.35
CA THR A 661 16.17 31.84 17.45
C THR A 661 15.77 32.45 16.12
N ARG A 662 14.54 32.20 15.68
CA ARG A 662 13.93 32.80 14.49
C ARG A 662 12.57 33.37 14.85
N ALA A 663 12.40 34.66 14.65
CA ALA A 663 11.14 35.35 14.89
C ALA A 663 10.63 35.96 13.59
N SER A 664 9.33 35.88 13.35
CA SER A 664 8.67 36.59 12.27
C SER A 664 7.31 37.12 12.71
N GLY A 665 6.93 38.25 12.14
CA GLY A 665 5.64 38.86 12.35
C GLY A 665 5.12 39.44 11.05
N SER A 666 3.81 39.39 10.84
CA SER A 666 3.16 40.10 9.75
C SER A 666 1.87 40.77 10.22
N LEU A 667 1.58 41.92 9.62
CA LEU A 667 0.35 42.67 9.74
C LEU A 667 -0.24 42.80 8.33
N ASN A 668 -1.42 42.23 8.12
CA ASN A 668 -2.08 42.17 6.83
C ASN A 668 -3.40 42.93 6.88
N TRP A 669 -3.50 43.97 6.08
CA TRP A 669 -4.71 44.72 5.79
C TRP A 669 -5.29 44.28 4.45
N ARG A 670 -6.59 43.97 4.42
CA ARG A 670 -7.33 43.74 3.18
C ARG A 670 -8.60 44.57 3.19
N SER A 671 -8.88 45.27 2.11
CA SER A 671 -10.13 46.00 1.91
C SER A 671 -10.70 45.77 0.52
N SER A 672 -12.02 45.63 0.44
CA SER A 672 -12.79 45.60 -0.80
C SER A 672 -13.91 46.63 -0.69
N ILE A 673 -13.97 47.55 -1.64
CA ILE A 673 -14.92 48.67 -1.63
C ILE A 673 -15.82 48.52 -2.86
N LEU A 674 -17.13 48.75 -2.67
CA LEU A 674 -18.14 48.71 -3.74
C LEU A 674 -18.12 47.38 -4.52
N SER A 675 -18.21 46.25 -3.81
CA SER A 675 -18.30 44.90 -4.41
C SER A 675 -17.12 44.54 -5.33
N GLY A 676 -15.91 44.96 -4.94
CA GLY A 676 -14.67 44.62 -5.67
C GLY A 676 -14.26 45.62 -6.75
N LEU A 677 -14.97 46.75 -6.90
CA LEU A 677 -14.56 47.84 -7.78
C LEU A 677 -13.19 48.40 -7.40
N PHE A 678 -12.91 48.48 -6.09
CA PHE A 678 -11.58 48.74 -5.55
C PHE A 678 -11.23 47.65 -4.54
N ALA A 679 -10.05 47.06 -4.68
CA ALA A 679 -9.47 46.13 -3.73
C ALA A 679 -8.09 46.63 -3.34
N GLY A 680 -7.77 46.58 -2.05
CA GLY A 680 -6.48 46.97 -1.51
C GLY A 680 -5.99 45.90 -0.55
N ASP A 681 -4.75 45.49 -0.72
CA ASP A 681 -4.05 44.56 0.18
C ASP A 681 -2.73 45.22 0.60
N ALA A 682 -2.50 45.37 1.89
CA ALA A 682 -1.24 45.87 2.43
C ALA A 682 -0.70 44.86 3.45
N SER A 683 0.55 44.43 3.32
CA SER A 683 1.20 43.52 4.25
C SER A 683 2.53 44.10 4.73
N LEU A 684 2.66 44.34 6.02
CA LEU A 684 3.92 44.67 6.68
C LEU A 684 4.46 43.41 7.35
N SER A 685 5.65 42.97 7.00
CA SER A 685 6.29 41.80 7.60
C SER A 685 7.67 42.12 8.13
N ALA A 686 7.98 41.61 9.32
CA ALA A 686 9.31 41.66 9.92
C ALA A 686 9.78 40.23 10.18
N SER A 687 11.07 39.96 9.94
CA SER A 687 11.68 38.67 10.22
C SER A 687 13.10 38.87 10.76
N GLY A 688 13.46 38.08 11.76
CA GLY A 688 14.76 38.10 12.41
C GLY A 688 15.23 36.68 12.70
N GLN A 689 16.52 36.45 12.56
CA GLN A 689 17.16 35.21 12.96
C GLN A 689 18.50 35.52 13.62
N GLN A 690 18.86 34.71 14.61
CA GLN A 690 20.10 34.82 15.35
C GLN A 690 20.55 33.43 15.78
N ARG A 691 21.86 33.22 15.82
CA ARG A 691 22.50 32.04 16.38
C ARG A 691 23.61 32.47 17.34
N SER A 692 23.74 31.78 18.45
CA SER A 692 24.89 31.89 19.36
C SER A 692 25.51 30.52 19.60
N VAL A 693 26.84 30.50 19.74
CA VAL A 693 27.62 29.31 20.12
C VAL A 693 28.21 29.59 21.50
N PHE A 694 28.12 28.64 22.43
CA PHE A 694 28.59 28.80 23.80
C PHE A 694 28.98 27.46 24.43
N ASP A 695 29.55 27.50 25.65
CA ASP A 695 30.04 26.33 26.40
C ASP A 695 31.05 25.47 25.60
N ARG A 696 32.15 26.09 25.15
CA ARG A 696 33.25 25.42 24.45
C ARG A 696 33.99 24.44 25.35
N ALA A 697 34.10 23.17 24.94
CA ALA A 697 34.98 22.20 25.59
C ALA A 697 36.47 22.48 25.30
N PRO A 698 37.40 22.12 26.23
CA PRO A 698 38.84 22.25 26.00
C PRO A 698 39.37 21.47 24.78
N SER A 699 38.67 20.42 24.35
CA SER A 699 39.00 19.60 23.18
C SER A 699 38.75 20.28 21.83
N VAL A 700 38.03 21.41 21.81
CA VAL A 700 37.73 22.18 20.59
C VAL A 700 38.84 23.18 20.32
N PRO A 701 39.58 23.06 19.19
CA PRO A 701 40.62 24.02 18.82
C PRO A 701 40.05 25.43 18.61
N GLU A 702 40.87 26.45 18.87
CA GLU A 702 40.49 27.86 18.71
C GLU A 702 40.09 28.19 17.26
N SER A 703 40.71 27.55 16.27
CA SER A 703 40.36 27.69 14.85
C SER A 703 38.97 27.16 14.52
N GLU A 704 38.59 26.00 15.07
CA GLU A 704 37.25 25.41 14.93
C GLU A 704 36.21 26.30 15.63
N TRP A 705 36.51 26.77 16.84
CA TRP A 705 35.64 27.66 17.59
C TRP A 705 35.38 28.99 16.87
N SER A 706 36.44 29.62 16.36
CA SER A 706 36.35 30.85 15.57
C SER A 706 35.49 30.66 14.31
N ALA A 707 35.56 29.49 13.68
CA ALA A 707 34.71 29.16 12.54
C ALA A 707 33.24 29.01 12.92
N LEU A 708 32.93 28.39 14.07
CA LEU A 708 31.58 28.26 14.61
C LEU A 708 30.97 29.63 14.97
N GLU A 709 31.76 30.50 15.61
CA GLU A 709 31.40 31.89 15.93
C GLU A 709 31.14 32.71 14.67
N LEU A 710 32.04 32.66 13.69
CA LEU A 710 31.86 33.37 12.41
C LEU A 710 30.59 32.91 11.69
N GLN A 711 30.31 31.61 11.69
CA GLN A 711 29.08 31.08 11.10
C GLN A 711 27.84 31.54 11.89
N ALA A 712 27.93 31.72 13.21
CA ALA A 712 26.84 32.25 14.03
C ALA A 712 26.61 33.75 13.80
N TRP A 713 27.67 34.54 13.66
CA TRP A 713 27.57 35.96 13.32
C TRP A 713 26.96 36.19 11.94
N ARG A 714 27.40 35.42 10.92
CA ARG A 714 26.84 35.45 9.56
C ARG A 714 25.37 35.04 9.50
N PHE A 715 24.94 34.19 10.43
CA PHE A 715 23.55 33.74 10.51
C PHE A 715 22.61 34.84 11.03
N ALA A 716 23.13 35.83 11.77
CA ALA A 716 22.31 36.89 12.32
C ALA A 716 21.83 37.87 11.23
N SER A 717 20.51 38.01 11.10
CA SER A 717 19.90 38.93 10.14
C SER A 717 18.53 39.39 10.60
N PHE A 718 18.16 40.63 10.31
CA PHE A 718 16.81 41.15 10.51
C PHE A 718 16.37 41.96 9.30
N SER A 719 15.11 41.81 8.89
CA SER A 719 14.55 42.57 7.76
C SER A 719 13.08 42.88 7.98
N THR A 720 12.68 44.06 7.50
CA THR A 720 11.30 44.51 7.47
C THR A 720 10.93 44.83 6.03
N THR A 721 9.83 44.28 5.53
CA THR A 721 9.33 44.49 4.17
C THR A 721 7.88 44.90 4.22
N THR A 722 7.44 45.75 3.29
CA THR A 722 6.04 46.08 3.08
C THR A 722 5.63 45.76 1.65
N THR A 723 4.46 45.19 1.45
CA THR A 723 3.87 44.99 0.13
C THR A 723 2.52 45.67 0.10
N LEU A 724 2.30 46.51 -0.90
CA LEU A 724 1.07 47.24 -1.15
C LEU A 724 0.57 46.83 -2.53
N ASN A 725 -0.65 46.29 -2.58
CA ASN A 725 -1.35 46.00 -3.81
C ASN A 725 -2.66 46.78 -3.81
N ALA A 726 -2.89 47.55 -4.87
CA ALA A 726 -4.16 48.21 -5.11
C ALA A 726 -4.67 47.77 -6.48
N ARG A 727 -5.91 47.30 -6.56
CA ARG A 727 -6.56 46.88 -7.80
C ARG A 727 -7.89 47.57 -7.96
N THR A 728 -8.22 47.98 -9.18
CA THR A 728 -9.54 48.47 -9.54
C THR A 728 -10.07 47.77 -10.78
N ALA A 729 -11.38 47.53 -10.81
CA ALA A 729 -12.09 46.90 -11.92
C ALA A 729 -13.15 47.88 -12.47
N PRO A 730 -12.73 48.97 -13.14
CA PRO A 730 -13.61 50.09 -13.51
C PRO A 730 -14.77 49.69 -14.44
N PHE A 731 -14.59 48.59 -15.19
CA PHE A 731 -15.58 48.09 -16.13
C PHE A 731 -16.30 46.83 -15.65
N ALA A 732 -16.29 46.52 -14.34
CA ALA A 732 -16.92 45.31 -13.78
C ALA A 732 -18.42 45.18 -14.15
N SER A 733 -19.12 46.29 -14.38
CA SER A 733 -20.52 46.32 -14.82
C SER A 733 -20.72 46.16 -16.34
N SER A 734 -19.65 46.23 -17.15
CA SER A 734 -19.70 46.11 -18.60
C SER A 734 -19.80 44.65 -19.04
N ARG A 735 -20.72 44.34 -19.96
CA ARG A 735 -20.88 42.98 -20.52
C ARG A 735 -19.62 42.51 -21.26
N LEU A 736 -18.97 43.41 -22.01
CA LEU A 736 -17.83 43.08 -22.86
C LEU A 736 -16.49 43.21 -22.13
N TRP A 737 -16.38 44.14 -21.17
CA TRP A 737 -15.10 44.49 -20.53
C TRP A 737 -15.03 44.14 -19.03
N SER A 738 -15.96 43.32 -18.52
CA SER A 738 -16.08 42.96 -17.08
C SER A 738 -14.81 42.40 -16.45
N GLU A 739 -13.93 41.79 -17.24
CA GLU A 739 -12.66 41.21 -16.78
C GLU A 739 -11.49 42.21 -16.79
N SER A 740 -11.73 43.46 -17.22
CA SER A 740 -10.69 44.49 -17.29
C SER A 740 -10.34 45.04 -15.91
N SER A 741 -9.05 45.17 -15.61
CA SER A 741 -8.60 45.69 -14.32
C SER A 741 -7.29 46.44 -14.42
N PHE A 742 -7.10 47.38 -13.50
CA PHE A 742 -5.88 48.13 -13.29
C PHE A 742 -5.33 47.80 -11.91
N GLY A 743 -4.05 47.47 -11.81
CA GLY A 743 -3.36 47.08 -10.61
C GLY A 743 -2.11 47.94 -10.39
N TYR A 744 -1.80 48.22 -9.14
CA TYR A 744 -0.58 48.85 -8.68
C TYR A 744 0.02 48.00 -7.57
N THR A 745 1.28 47.62 -7.71
CA THR A 745 2.01 46.78 -6.76
C THR A 745 3.32 47.44 -6.39
N VAL A 746 3.56 47.59 -5.09
CA VAL A 746 4.85 48.02 -4.52
C VAL A 746 5.28 47.02 -3.48
N ASN A 747 6.51 46.53 -3.57
CA ASN A 747 7.16 45.70 -2.57
C ASN A 747 8.47 46.37 -2.16
N LEU A 748 8.52 46.87 -0.93
CA LEU A 748 9.62 47.64 -0.39
C LEU A 748 10.30 46.89 0.75
N LEU A 749 11.62 46.94 0.77
CA LEU A 749 12.43 46.66 1.93
C LEU A 749 12.48 47.96 2.76
N LEU A 750 11.90 47.94 3.97
CA LEU A 750 11.89 49.09 4.86
C LEU A 750 13.16 49.20 5.69
N TYR A 751 13.71 48.05 6.09
CA TYR A 751 14.90 47.97 6.94
C TYR A 751 15.61 46.63 6.76
N ARG A 752 16.94 46.63 6.81
CA ARG A 752 17.79 45.45 6.71
C ARG A 752 18.97 45.58 7.67
N TYR A 753 19.23 44.52 8.42
CA TYR A 753 20.36 44.39 9.35
C TYR A 753 21.07 43.07 9.04
N LEU A 754 22.33 43.15 8.63
CA LEU A 754 23.12 42.01 8.18
C LEU A 754 24.56 42.12 8.72
N PHE A 755 25.20 40.96 8.84
CA PHE A 755 26.63 40.87 9.12
C PHE A 755 27.45 41.51 7.99
N ASP A 756 28.47 42.30 8.34
CA ASP A 756 29.38 42.96 7.40
C ASP A 756 30.78 42.33 7.47
N THR A 757 31.50 42.59 8.57
CA THR A 757 32.89 42.17 8.77
C THR A 757 33.17 41.86 10.24
N VAL A 758 34.37 41.34 10.53
CA VAL A 758 34.89 41.19 11.90
C VAL A 758 35.97 42.24 12.12
N VAL A 759 35.89 43.00 13.21
CA VAL A 759 36.90 43.99 13.64
C VAL A 759 37.20 43.73 15.11
N ASP A 760 38.48 43.62 15.46
CA ASP A 760 38.94 43.35 16.84
C ASP A 760 38.27 42.12 17.51
N ASN A 761 38.15 41.01 16.76
CA ASN A 761 37.45 39.77 17.17
C ASN A 761 35.96 39.97 17.56
N ALA A 762 35.33 41.07 17.12
CA ALA A 762 33.91 41.32 17.30
C ALA A 762 33.19 41.48 15.94
N PRO A 763 31.94 41.01 15.82
CA PRO A 763 31.16 41.18 14.59
C PRO A 763 30.67 42.62 14.43
N VAL A 764 30.89 43.18 13.24
CA VAL A 764 30.32 44.46 12.82
C VAL A 764 29.13 44.19 11.91
N TYR A 765 28.01 44.85 12.21
CA TYR A 765 26.76 44.72 11.46
C TYR A 765 26.43 46.00 10.72
N ARG A 766 25.90 45.86 9.50
CA ARG A 766 25.43 46.96 8.67
C ARG A 766 23.92 47.07 8.77
N SER A 767 23.44 48.24 9.21
CA SER A 767 22.02 48.59 9.19
C SER A 767 21.72 49.52 8.02
N GLN A 768 20.69 49.18 7.26
CA GLN A 768 20.21 49.95 6.11
C GLN A 768 18.71 50.22 6.30
N SER A 769 18.33 51.50 6.34
CA SER A 769 16.93 51.94 6.30
C SER A 769 16.51 52.24 4.86
N ILE A 770 15.21 52.22 4.60
CA ILE A 770 14.65 52.54 3.29
C ILE A 770 15.29 53.79 2.68
N ASP A 771 15.70 53.66 1.43
CA ASP A 771 16.06 54.75 0.55
C ASP A 771 15.19 54.64 -0.71
N PHE A 772 14.38 55.65 -0.96
CA PHE A 772 13.47 55.69 -2.12
C PHE A 772 14.21 55.95 -3.44
N SER A 773 15.49 56.34 -3.38
CA SER A 773 16.34 56.56 -4.55
C SER A 773 17.17 55.33 -4.94
N ASP A 774 17.34 54.37 -4.03
CA ASP A 774 18.14 53.17 -4.25
C ASP A 774 17.25 51.99 -4.70
N PRO A 775 17.47 51.43 -5.91
CA PRO A 775 16.68 50.32 -6.43
C PRO A 775 16.77 49.05 -5.56
N ASP A 776 17.83 48.85 -4.76
CA ASP A 776 18.00 47.67 -3.91
C ASP A 776 16.88 47.52 -2.85
N PHE A 777 16.20 48.62 -2.51
CA PHE A 777 15.07 48.60 -1.57
C PHE A 777 13.73 48.28 -2.24
N PHE A 778 13.65 48.22 -3.56
CA PHE A 778 12.42 47.90 -4.29
C PHE A 778 12.52 46.48 -4.86
N ARG A 779 11.68 45.56 -4.38
CA ARG A 779 11.55 44.22 -4.98
C ARG A 779 10.55 44.18 -6.13
N ALA A 780 9.58 45.09 -6.10
CA ALA A 780 8.63 45.33 -7.18
C ALA A 780 8.08 46.75 -7.04
N HIS A 781 7.99 47.49 -8.14
CA HIS A 781 7.28 48.75 -8.22
C HIS A 781 6.67 48.81 -9.61
N GLN A 782 5.41 48.41 -9.73
CA GLN A 782 4.82 48.24 -11.05
C GLN A 782 3.34 48.59 -11.10
N VAL A 783 2.93 49.07 -12.26
CA VAL A 783 1.54 49.24 -12.66
C VAL A 783 1.22 48.19 -13.70
N GLN A 784 0.08 47.51 -13.55
CA GLN A 784 -0.41 46.53 -14.50
C GLN A 784 -1.80 46.94 -14.98
N SER A 785 -1.99 47.06 -16.27
CA SER A 785 -3.29 47.25 -16.91
C SER A 785 -3.65 46.01 -17.70
N THR A 786 -4.79 45.40 -17.41
CA THR A 786 -5.35 44.29 -18.17
C THR A 786 -6.64 44.75 -18.83
N ALA A 787 -6.62 44.88 -20.15
CA ALA A 787 -7.79 45.09 -20.97
C ALA A 787 -8.30 43.73 -21.47
N ALA A 788 -9.47 43.32 -21.00
CA ALA A 788 -10.04 42.02 -21.33
C ALA A 788 -11.39 42.20 -22.04
N LEU A 789 -11.48 41.72 -23.28
CA LEU A 789 -12.65 41.78 -24.14
C LEU A 789 -13.28 40.38 -24.26
N ARG A 790 -14.47 40.21 -23.69
CA ARG A 790 -15.24 38.97 -23.74
C ARG A 790 -16.15 38.96 -24.96
N ILE A 791 -15.86 38.08 -25.92
CA ILE A 791 -16.67 37.82 -27.11
C ILE A 791 -17.19 36.39 -27.03
N LEU A 792 -18.53 36.21 -26.97
CA LEU A 792 -19.17 34.91 -26.74
C LEU A 792 -18.68 34.25 -25.44
N GLN A 793 -18.11 33.04 -25.52
CA GLN A 793 -17.50 32.31 -24.39
C GLN A 793 -15.98 32.55 -24.26
N ASN A 794 -15.37 33.32 -25.18
CA ASN A 794 -13.92 33.54 -25.21
C ASN A 794 -13.54 34.94 -24.70
N SER A 795 -12.43 35.03 -23.97
CA SER A 795 -11.86 36.30 -23.47
C SER A 795 -10.54 36.58 -24.18
N GLN A 796 -10.47 37.72 -24.87
CA GLN A 796 -9.24 38.27 -25.44
C GLN A 796 -8.61 39.18 -24.39
N GLN A 797 -7.34 39.00 -24.07
CA GLN A 797 -6.70 39.74 -22.99
C GLN A 797 -5.42 40.42 -23.47
N PHE A 798 -5.32 41.72 -23.27
CA PHE A 798 -4.07 42.46 -23.40
C PHE A 798 -3.63 42.93 -22.01
N THR A 799 -2.44 42.53 -21.58
CA THR A 799 -1.84 42.94 -20.32
C THR A 799 -0.60 43.77 -20.60
N LEU A 800 -0.57 44.98 -20.05
CA LEU A 800 0.58 45.87 -20.07
C LEU A 800 1.06 46.04 -18.63
N THR A 801 2.31 45.71 -18.36
CA THR A 801 2.96 45.95 -17.07
C THR A 801 4.07 46.98 -17.28
N ALA A 802 4.14 47.99 -16.42
CA ALA A 802 5.18 49.01 -16.41
C ALA A 802 5.83 49.02 -15.03
N ALA A 803 7.13 48.75 -14.96
CA ALA A 803 7.96 49.01 -13.80
C ALA A 803 8.23 50.51 -13.69
N LEU A 804 8.15 51.03 -12.48
CA LEU A 804 8.29 52.44 -12.17
C LEU A 804 9.61 52.71 -11.42
N PRO A 805 10.21 53.91 -11.56
CA PRO A 805 11.41 54.30 -10.83
C PRO A 805 11.24 54.12 -9.30
N PRO A 806 12.30 53.77 -8.56
CA PRO A 806 13.72 53.76 -8.95
C PRO A 806 14.19 52.45 -9.62
N LEU A 807 13.31 51.45 -9.81
CA LEU A 807 13.65 50.29 -10.63
C LEU A 807 13.84 50.72 -12.09
N ASP A 808 14.67 49.99 -12.82
CA ASP A 808 14.88 50.19 -14.25
C ASP A 808 13.53 50.22 -14.98
N GLU A 809 13.35 51.22 -15.84
CA GLU A 809 12.10 51.42 -16.57
C GLU A 809 11.86 50.21 -17.48
N ARG A 810 10.92 49.35 -17.10
CA ARG A 810 10.60 48.12 -17.83
C ARG A 810 9.13 48.05 -18.21
N TYR A 811 8.84 47.94 -19.50
CA TYR A 811 7.49 47.74 -20.01
C TYR A 811 7.36 46.34 -20.58
N THR A 812 6.35 45.57 -20.19
CA THR A 812 6.06 44.25 -20.77
C THR A 812 4.62 44.20 -21.27
N GLY A 813 4.45 43.87 -22.54
CA GLY A 813 3.14 43.65 -23.15
C GLY A 813 2.89 42.16 -23.39
N ARG A 814 1.69 41.68 -23.06
CA ARG A 814 1.23 40.32 -23.37
C ARG A 814 -0.17 40.38 -23.97
N LEU A 815 -0.29 39.95 -25.22
CA LEU A 815 -1.55 39.78 -25.93
C LEU A 815 -1.91 38.29 -25.98
N ALA A 816 -3.03 37.90 -25.40
CA ALA A 816 -3.59 36.57 -25.47
C ALA A 816 -4.93 36.60 -26.23
N LEU A 817 -4.92 36.05 -27.44
CA LEU A 817 -6.10 35.90 -28.28
C LEU A 817 -6.59 34.46 -28.24
N ARG A 818 -7.87 34.27 -27.91
CA ARG A 818 -8.53 32.97 -27.83
C ARG A 818 -9.71 32.94 -28.78
N SER A 819 -9.61 32.23 -29.89
CA SER A 819 -10.73 32.07 -30.83
C SER A 819 -10.66 30.69 -31.45
N GLU A 820 -11.53 29.75 -31.05
CA GLU A 820 -11.55 28.42 -31.65
C GLU A 820 -11.58 28.51 -33.19
N PRO A 821 -10.72 27.76 -33.92
CA PRO A 821 -9.76 26.73 -33.46
C PRO A 821 -8.37 27.22 -33.01
N LEU A 822 -8.13 28.53 -32.96
CA LEU A 822 -6.82 29.17 -32.81
C LEU A 822 -6.61 29.82 -31.42
N ARG A 823 -5.43 29.66 -30.85
CA ARG A 823 -4.98 30.36 -29.66
C ARG A 823 -3.63 31.01 -29.95
N VAL A 824 -3.53 32.32 -29.72
CA VAL A 824 -2.32 33.09 -29.99
C VAL A 824 -1.92 33.82 -28.73
N THR A 825 -0.66 33.68 -28.33
CA THR A 825 -0.07 34.48 -27.26
C THR A 825 1.16 35.16 -27.81
N VAL A 826 1.19 36.49 -27.75
CA VAL A 826 2.36 37.30 -28.11
C VAL A 826 2.79 38.06 -26.87
N ALA A 827 4.08 38.01 -26.54
CA ALA A 827 4.64 38.76 -25.42
C ALA A 827 6.03 39.30 -25.74
N SER A 828 6.30 40.52 -25.29
CA SER A 828 7.60 41.17 -25.40
C SER A 828 7.69 42.26 -24.33
N GLY A 829 8.88 42.79 -24.12
CA GLY A 829 9.11 43.90 -23.22
C GLY A 829 10.29 44.75 -23.65
N ALA A 830 10.51 45.85 -22.94
CA ALA A 830 11.64 46.74 -23.11
C ALA A 830 12.08 47.22 -21.73
N THR A 831 13.38 47.12 -21.44
CA THR A 831 14.01 47.57 -20.20
C THR A 831 15.02 48.66 -20.54
N ARG A 832 15.01 49.77 -19.81
CA ARG A 832 15.98 50.85 -19.98
C ARG A 832 17.05 50.74 -18.91
N VAL A 833 18.29 50.48 -19.31
CA VAL A 833 19.47 50.46 -18.42
C VAL A 833 20.29 51.73 -18.67
N ASP A 834 20.97 51.80 -19.82
CA ASP A 834 21.56 53.03 -20.37
C ASP A 834 20.78 53.47 -21.62
N ASP A 835 20.58 52.53 -22.56
CA ASP A 835 19.66 52.60 -23.71
C ASP A 835 18.52 51.57 -23.55
N TRP A 836 17.53 51.60 -24.45
CA TRP A 836 16.45 50.61 -24.48
C TRP A 836 16.96 49.25 -24.94
N VAL A 837 16.86 48.26 -24.05
CA VAL A 837 17.10 46.85 -24.34
C VAL A 837 15.76 46.13 -24.40
N TYR A 838 15.41 45.61 -25.57
CA TYR A 838 14.15 44.93 -25.81
C TYR A 838 14.24 43.45 -25.41
N ASP A 839 13.31 42.97 -24.61
CA ASP A 839 13.15 41.54 -24.38
C ASP A 839 12.71 40.86 -25.69
N PRO A 840 13.16 39.62 -25.96
CA PRO A 840 12.79 38.94 -27.19
C PRO A 840 11.27 38.82 -27.33
N LEU A 841 10.77 39.09 -28.54
CA LEU A 841 9.38 38.88 -28.90
C LEU A 841 9.10 37.37 -28.96
N THR A 842 8.26 36.90 -28.06
CA THR A 842 7.79 35.51 -28.03
C THR A 842 6.38 35.43 -28.58
N ALA A 843 6.16 34.52 -29.54
CA ALA A 843 4.85 34.25 -30.11
C ALA A 843 4.57 32.75 -30.07
N THR A 844 3.50 32.35 -29.37
CA THR A 844 2.98 30.98 -29.36
C THR A 844 1.66 30.96 -30.10
N VAL A 845 1.59 30.18 -31.17
CA VAL A 845 0.37 29.93 -31.96
C VAL A 845 0.02 28.47 -31.81
N GLU A 846 -1.16 28.18 -31.27
CA GLU A 846 -1.73 26.85 -31.12
C GLU A 846 -3.00 26.77 -31.96
N ALA A 847 -3.02 25.86 -32.95
CA ALA A 847 -4.17 25.59 -33.80
C ALA A 847 -4.69 24.19 -33.53
N ILE A 848 -5.96 24.08 -33.14
CA ILE A 848 -6.62 22.83 -32.73
C ILE A 848 -7.77 22.55 -33.70
N ALA A 849 -7.61 21.56 -34.58
CA ALA A 849 -8.62 21.15 -35.54
C ALA A 849 -8.89 19.64 -35.43
N GLY A 850 -9.88 19.27 -34.63
CA GLY A 850 -10.21 17.87 -34.35
C GLY A 850 -9.04 17.11 -33.71
N PRO A 851 -8.54 16.01 -34.29
CA PRO A 851 -7.42 15.24 -33.75
C PRO A 851 -6.04 15.84 -34.07
N VAL A 852 -5.99 16.96 -34.81
CA VAL A 852 -4.75 17.65 -35.18
C VAL A 852 -4.52 18.83 -34.25
N THR A 853 -3.36 18.85 -33.59
CA THR A 853 -2.89 20.05 -32.86
C THR A 853 -1.54 20.47 -33.42
N VAL A 854 -1.44 21.73 -33.84
CA VAL A 854 -0.20 22.35 -34.31
C VAL A 854 0.16 23.48 -33.36
N THR A 855 1.35 23.40 -32.77
CA THR A 855 1.92 24.44 -31.89
C THR A 855 3.17 25.00 -32.54
N ASN A 856 3.19 26.30 -32.78
CA ASN A 856 4.37 27.03 -33.22
C ASN A 856 4.82 27.98 -32.12
N ASN A 857 6.08 27.88 -31.72
CA ASN A 857 6.75 28.79 -30.80
C ASN A 857 7.82 29.55 -31.57
N LEU A 858 7.70 30.86 -31.62
CA LEU A 858 8.64 31.77 -32.26
C LEU A 858 9.25 32.70 -31.21
N THR A 859 10.55 32.92 -31.31
CA THR A 859 11.30 33.88 -30.49
C THR A 859 12.16 34.72 -31.43
N TYR A 860 12.00 36.04 -31.35
CA TYR A 860 12.71 37.02 -32.17
C TYR A 860 13.42 38.01 -31.24
N ASP A 861 14.73 38.13 -31.37
CA ASP A 861 15.52 39.12 -30.64
C ASP A 861 15.39 40.48 -31.33
N LEU A 862 14.74 41.41 -30.64
CA LEU A 862 14.46 42.75 -31.13
C LEU A 862 15.72 43.64 -31.14
N ASN A 863 16.76 43.33 -30.34
CA ASN A 863 17.98 44.15 -30.28
C ASN A 863 18.94 43.82 -31.43
N ASN A 864 19.11 42.52 -31.70
CA ASN A 864 19.97 42.03 -32.78
C ASN A 864 19.23 41.89 -34.12
N GLU A 865 17.95 42.28 -34.15
CA GLU A 865 17.05 42.15 -35.31
C GLU A 865 17.08 40.74 -35.93
N GLU A 866 17.20 39.71 -35.09
CA GLU A 866 17.36 38.34 -35.54
C GLU A 866 16.34 37.38 -34.94
N LEU A 867 15.94 36.42 -35.75
CA LEU A 867 15.14 35.30 -35.29
C LEU A 867 16.03 34.35 -34.48
N THR A 868 15.63 34.00 -33.26
CA THR A 868 16.45 33.16 -32.36
C THR A 868 15.96 31.73 -32.25
N LEU A 869 14.63 31.51 -32.28
CA LEU A 869 14.02 30.18 -32.22
C LEU A 869 12.71 30.14 -33.02
N ILE A 870 12.55 29.12 -33.85
CA ILE A 870 11.25 28.64 -34.31
C ILE A 870 11.16 27.16 -33.98
N ARG A 871 10.15 26.76 -33.20
CA ARG A 871 9.82 25.37 -32.94
C ARG A 871 8.38 25.11 -33.34
N THR A 872 8.18 24.26 -34.34
CA THR A 872 6.86 23.83 -34.80
C THR A 872 6.65 22.37 -34.44
N ARG A 873 5.60 22.07 -33.68
CA ARG A 873 5.19 20.71 -33.34
C ARG A 873 3.79 20.45 -33.86
N ALA A 874 3.62 19.41 -34.66
CA ALA A 874 2.33 18.92 -35.12
C ALA A 874 2.07 17.55 -34.52
N THR A 875 0.84 17.31 -34.04
CA THR A 875 0.40 16.02 -33.51
C THR A 875 -0.87 15.59 -34.24
N TRP A 876 -0.94 14.30 -34.58
CA TRP A 876 -2.06 13.71 -35.31
C TRP A 876 -2.17 12.21 -34.99
N LEU A 877 -3.26 11.78 -34.35
CA LEU A 877 -3.60 10.36 -34.13
C LEU A 877 -2.43 9.48 -33.63
N GLY A 878 -1.70 9.94 -32.62
CA GLY A 878 -0.56 9.21 -32.04
C GLY A 878 0.78 9.42 -32.77
N ALA A 879 0.79 10.08 -33.93
CA ALA A 879 1.99 10.57 -34.58
C ALA A 879 2.31 12.02 -34.16
N HIS A 880 3.59 12.35 -34.10
CA HIS A 880 4.06 13.71 -33.92
C HIS A 880 5.24 14.02 -34.83
N ALA A 881 5.31 15.27 -35.27
CA ALA A 881 6.45 15.83 -36.00
C ALA A 881 6.85 17.13 -35.32
N GLU A 882 8.14 17.35 -35.13
CA GLU A 882 8.71 18.54 -34.54
C GLU A 882 9.90 19.03 -35.36
N LEU A 883 9.91 20.31 -35.68
CA LEU A 883 11.02 20.98 -36.36
C LEU A 883 11.47 22.15 -35.49
N GLU A 884 12.76 22.18 -35.17
CA GLU A 884 13.40 23.25 -34.41
C GLU A 884 14.48 23.91 -35.27
N ALA A 885 14.35 25.22 -35.47
CA ALA A 885 15.35 26.09 -36.03
C ALA A 885 15.76 27.13 -34.99
N ARG A 886 17.07 27.37 -34.83
CA ARG A 886 17.60 28.36 -33.90
C ARG A 886 18.92 28.93 -34.38
N GLN A 887 19.35 30.02 -33.77
CA GLN A 887 20.71 30.54 -33.93
C GLN A 887 21.71 29.49 -33.44
N SER A 888 22.57 29.00 -34.33
CA SER A 888 23.59 28.00 -34.04
C SER A 888 24.80 28.17 -34.94
N THR A 889 25.98 27.79 -34.46
CA THR A 889 27.16 27.66 -35.30
C THR A 889 26.93 26.51 -36.30
N GLY A 890 27.31 26.74 -37.56
CA GLY A 890 27.41 25.67 -38.56
C GLY A 890 28.50 24.66 -38.19
N PHE A 891 28.37 23.44 -38.69
CA PHE A 891 29.40 22.43 -38.61
C PHE A 891 29.59 21.82 -39.99
N ASP A 892 30.84 21.79 -40.45
CA ASP A 892 31.25 21.08 -41.64
C ASP A 892 32.02 19.82 -41.25
N PHE A 893 31.84 18.76 -42.05
CA PHE A 893 32.53 17.52 -41.82
C PHE A 893 33.91 17.57 -42.49
N GLY A 894 34.98 17.70 -41.69
CA GLY A 894 36.36 17.86 -42.15
C GLY A 894 37.02 16.56 -42.67
N GLY A 895 36.26 15.49 -42.82
CA GLY A 895 36.71 14.18 -43.28
C GLY A 895 37.04 13.18 -42.16
N PRO A 896 37.33 11.91 -42.52
CA PRO A 896 37.67 10.87 -41.56
C PRO A 896 38.94 11.24 -40.77
N GLY A 897 38.83 11.32 -39.43
CA GLY A 897 39.94 11.63 -38.52
C GLY A 897 39.99 13.07 -37.98
N VAL A 898 39.38 14.04 -38.69
CA VAL A 898 39.28 15.45 -38.25
C VAL A 898 37.93 15.73 -37.57
N GLY A 899 36.86 15.05 -38.01
CA GLY A 899 35.53 15.14 -37.39
C GLY A 899 34.75 16.41 -37.78
N TRP A 900 33.88 16.88 -36.89
CA TRP A 900 33.07 18.09 -37.11
C TRP A 900 33.89 19.34 -36.79
N VAL A 901 34.02 20.24 -37.76
CA VAL A 901 34.69 21.53 -37.62
C VAL A 901 33.63 22.63 -37.66
N ALA A 902 33.69 23.58 -36.73
CA ALA A 902 32.74 24.69 -36.69
C ALA A 902 33.03 25.70 -37.82
N ASP A 903 31.98 26.12 -38.50
CA ASP A 903 31.95 27.13 -39.59
C ASP A 903 32.22 28.58 -39.07
N GLY A 904 32.42 28.75 -37.76
CA GLY A 904 32.74 30.03 -37.11
C GLY A 904 31.55 30.98 -36.92
N ASP A 905 30.65 31.08 -37.90
CA ASP A 905 29.54 32.03 -37.89
C ASP A 905 28.25 31.45 -37.30
N ARG A 906 27.59 32.21 -36.41
CA ARG A 906 26.26 31.90 -35.86
C ARG A 906 25.21 32.47 -36.80
N THR A 907 24.35 31.61 -37.34
CA THR A 907 23.22 32.02 -38.20
C THR A 907 21.99 31.19 -37.86
N PHE A 908 20.79 31.71 -38.17
CA PHE A 908 19.55 31.01 -37.93
C PHE A 908 19.41 29.82 -38.90
N ARG A 909 19.52 28.60 -38.37
CA ARG A 909 19.47 27.37 -39.16
C ARG A 909 18.54 26.34 -38.49
N PRO A 910 17.89 25.46 -39.24
CA PRO A 910 17.27 24.25 -38.69
C PRO A 910 18.31 23.42 -37.92
N VAL A 911 18.08 23.14 -36.64
CA VAL A 911 19.02 22.41 -35.78
C VAL A 911 18.55 20.99 -35.51
N ARG A 912 17.24 20.77 -35.34
CA ARG A 912 16.70 19.45 -34.99
C ARG A 912 15.40 19.19 -35.72
N ALA A 913 15.25 17.98 -36.23
CA ALA A 913 13.99 17.45 -36.71
C ALA A 913 13.69 16.15 -35.95
N GLU A 914 12.45 16.01 -35.49
CA GLU A 914 11.98 14.82 -34.81
C GLU A 914 10.66 14.37 -35.40
N ALA A 915 10.52 13.06 -35.60
CA ALA A 915 9.25 12.44 -35.95
C ALA A 915 9.06 11.20 -35.09
N GLY A 916 7.84 10.98 -34.63
CA GLY A 916 7.51 9.78 -33.88
C GLY A 916 6.09 9.32 -34.13
N VAL A 917 5.88 8.03 -33.88
CA VAL A 917 4.56 7.41 -33.92
C VAL A 917 4.44 6.48 -32.72
N THR A 918 3.33 6.64 -32.00
CA THR A 918 2.93 5.75 -30.92
C THR A 918 1.63 5.10 -31.34
N SER A 919 1.65 3.77 -31.47
CA SER A 919 0.45 2.97 -31.70
C SER A 919 0.18 2.12 -30.48
N ASN A 920 -1.07 2.14 -30.02
CA ASN A 920 -1.57 1.22 -29.01
C ASN A 920 -2.71 0.44 -29.64
N THR A 921 -2.41 -0.77 -30.10
CA THR A 921 -3.39 -1.62 -30.78
C THR A 921 -3.89 -2.68 -29.80
N PRO A 922 -5.10 -2.52 -29.24
CA PRO A 922 -5.78 -3.64 -28.61
C PRO A 922 -6.19 -4.61 -29.72
N ILE A 923 -5.68 -5.83 -29.63
CA ILE A 923 -6.22 -6.97 -30.35
C ILE A 923 -7.35 -7.47 -29.46
N GLY A 924 -8.58 -7.13 -29.86
CA GLY A 924 -9.80 -7.35 -29.06
C GLY A 924 -9.97 -8.81 -28.63
N PRO A 925 -10.93 -9.08 -27.74
CA PRO A 925 -11.18 -10.44 -27.30
C PRO A 925 -11.46 -11.36 -28.49
N HIS A 926 -10.57 -12.32 -28.74
CA HIS A 926 -10.77 -13.39 -29.70
C HIS A 926 -11.19 -14.66 -28.98
N TRP A 927 -11.98 -15.49 -29.67
CA TRP A 927 -12.47 -16.77 -29.16
C TRP A 927 -13.29 -16.64 -27.86
N ARG A 928 -14.47 -16.00 -27.95
CA ARG A 928 -15.42 -15.81 -26.82
C ARG A 928 -14.75 -15.16 -25.59
N ASP A 929 -14.05 -14.06 -25.81
CA ASP A 929 -13.34 -13.31 -24.75
C ASP A 929 -12.23 -14.06 -24.01
N ARG A 930 -11.74 -15.17 -24.58
CA ARG A 930 -10.67 -15.98 -23.96
C ARG A 930 -9.27 -15.50 -24.29
N ILE A 931 -9.05 -14.85 -25.43
CA ILE A 931 -7.72 -14.37 -25.83
C ILE A 931 -7.79 -12.86 -25.94
N THR A 932 -7.01 -12.16 -25.12
CA THR A 932 -6.81 -10.73 -25.24
C THR A 932 -5.34 -10.45 -25.53
N ALA A 933 -5.07 -9.55 -26.45
CA ALA A 933 -3.70 -9.11 -26.70
C ALA A 933 -3.63 -7.60 -26.87
N ARG A 934 -2.53 -7.01 -26.44
CA ARG A 934 -2.24 -5.60 -26.60
C ARG A 934 -0.83 -5.48 -27.12
N VAL A 935 -0.67 -4.75 -28.22
CA VAL A 935 0.63 -4.44 -28.77
C VAL A 935 0.76 -2.92 -28.80
N GLN A 936 1.69 -2.41 -28.03
CA GLN A 936 2.09 -1.02 -28.06
C GLN A 936 3.45 -0.92 -28.75
N THR A 937 3.50 -0.12 -29.81
CA THR A 937 4.73 0.20 -30.52
C THR A 937 4.98 1.68 -30.46
N GLN A 938 6.22 2.06 -30.18
CA GLN A 938 6.65 3.44 -30.25
C GLN A 938 7.96 3.52 -31.03
N ALA A 939 7.94 4.32 -32.09
CA ALA A 939 9.10 4.65 -32.89
C ALA A 939 9.33 6.16 -32.82
N ARG A 940 10.57 6.57 -32.56
CA ARG A 940 10.97 7.98 -32.52
C ARG A 940 12.31 8.16 -33.21
N ALA A 941 12.30 8.92 -34.29
CA ALA A 941 13.47 9.36 -35.04
C ALA A 941 13.79 10.80 -34.66
N SER A 942 15.00 11.04 -34.14
CA SER A 942 15.48 12.38 -33.80
C SER A 942 16.80 12.62 -34.52
N THR A 943 16.83 13.62 -35.38
CA THR A 943 17.99 14.00 -36.19
C THR A 943 18.47 15.39 -35.79
N HIS A 944 19.76 15.50 -35.47
CA HIS A 944 20.43 16.79 -35.37
C HIS A 944 20.86 17.23 -36.78
N LEU A 945 20.21 18.25 -37.35
CA LEU A 945 20.37 18.64 -38.76
C LEU A 945 21.77 19.21 -39.09
N LEU A 946 22.44 19.83 -38.13
CA LEU A 946 23.82 20.33 -38.30
C LEU A 946 24.87 19.21 -38.14
N ARG A 947 24.87 18.50 -37.01
CA ARG A 947 25.72 17.31 -36.77
C ARG A 947 24.90 16.03 -36.93
N PHE A 948 24.64 15.63 -38.17
CA PHE A 948 23.74 14.50 -38.43
C PHE A 948 24.23 13.15 -37.88
N THR A 949 25.48 13.04 -37.44
CA THR A 949 25.96 11.85 -36.69
C THR A 949 25.34 11.72 -35.30
N ASP A 950 24.84 12.81 -34.72
CA ASP A 950 24.16 12.85 -33.43
C ASP A 950 22.65 12.59 -33.62
N SER A 951 22.33 11.53 -34.37
CA SER A 951 20.95 11.18 -34.72
C SER A 951 20.63 9.79 -34.22
N ALA A 952 19.46 9.64 -33.60
CA ALA A 952 19.02 8.40 -32.99
C ALA A 952 17.63 8.01 -33.48
N LEU A 953 17.45 6.72 -33.76
CA LEU A 953 16.17 6.08 -33.96
C LEU A 953 15.94 5.10 -32.82
N THR A 954 14.91 5.38 -32.03
CA THR A 954 14.51 4.54 -30.90
C THR A 954 13.25 3.77 -31.25
N LEU A 955 13.26 2.48 -30.95
CA LEU A 955 12.15 1.56 -31.19
C LEU A 955 11.83 0.85 -29.88
N SER A 956 10.56 0.86 -29.48
CA SER A 956 10.08 0.11 -28.33
C SER A 956 8.84 -0.69 -28.70
N LEU A 957 8.81 -1.92 -28.21
CA LEU A 957 7.75 -2.89 -28.41
C LEU A 957 7.33 -3.43 -27.05
N ASN A 958 6.08 -3.18 -26.68
CA ASN A 958 5.45 -3.77 -25.50
C ASN A 958 4.29 -4.64 -25.96
N GLY A 959 4.42 -5.95 -25.76
CA GLY A 959 3.38 -6.93 -26.02
C GLY A 959 2.82 -7.47 -24.72
N ALA A 960 1.51 -7.62 -24.64
CA ALA A 960 0.82 -8.41 -23.62
C ALA A 960 -0.16 -9.34 -24.31
N LEU A 961 -0.12 -10.62 -24.00
CA LEU A 961 -1.04 -11.66 -24.46
C LEU A 961 -1.56 -12.39 -23.23
N ALA A 962 -2.87 -12.41 -23.05
CA ALA A 962 -3.50 -13.19 -22.00
C ALA A 962 -4.49 -14.18 -22.64
N ILE A 963 -4.25 -15.45 -22.39
CA ILE A 963 -5.11 -16.58 -22.75
C ILE A 963 -5.75 -17.06 -21.44
N HIS A 964 -7.07 -16.96 -21.37
CA HIS A 964 -7.88 -17.32 -20.21
C HIS A 964 -7.55 -18.73 -19.71
N ARG A 965 -7.19 -18.84 -18.41
CA ARG A 965 -6.81 -20.09 -17.73
C ARG A 965 -5.76 -20.91 -18.47
N PHE A 966 -4.78 -20.25 -19.10
CA PHE A 966 -3.70 -20.95 -19.77
C PHE A 966 -2.37 -20.19 -19.72
N LEU A 967 -2.28 -18.98 -20.28
CA LEU A 967 -0.99 -18.30 -20.42
C LEU A 967 -1.15 -16.78 -20.42
N THR A 968 -0.41 -16.10 -19.55
CA THR A 968 -0.19 -14.65 -19.63
C THR A 968 1.26 -14.37 -20.00
N LEU A 969 1.49 -13.85 -21.20
CA LEU A 969 2.80 -13.52 -21.73
C LEU A 969 2.95 -11.99 -21.84
N GLN A 970 4.01 -11.45 -21.27
CA GLN A 970 4.40 -10.06 -21.40
C GLN A 970 5.79 -9.98 -22.03
N LEU A 971 5.94 -9.12 -23.04
CA LEU A 971 7.18 -8.85 -23.74
C LEU A 971 7.45 -7.36 -23.69
N ARG A 972 8.62 -6.96 -23.22
CA ARG A 972 9.12 -5.58 -23.34
C ARG A 972 10.47 -5.59 -24.01
N MET A 973 10.60 -4.80 -25.07
CA MET A 973 11.83 -4.70 -25.84
C MET A 973 12.09 -3.25 -26.21
N SER A 974 13.33 -2.80 -26.00
CA SER A 974 13.79 -1.47 -26.42
C SER A 974 15.09 -1.56 -27.20
N SER A 975 15.13 -0.90 -28.36
CA SER A 975 16.28 -0.86 -29.26
C SER A 975 16.59 0.57 -29.68
N VAL A 976 17.87 0.85 -29.88
CA VAL A 976 18.39 2.16 -30.24
C VAL A 976 19.37 2.03 -31.39
N ASN A 977 19.21 2.91 -32.37
CA ASN A 977 20.12 3.04 -33.50
C ASN A 977 20.66 4.46 -33.59
N ASN A 978 21.95 4.62 -33.28
CA ASN A 978 22.64 5.91 -33.29
C ASN A 978 23.23 6.27 -34.67
N GLN A 979 22.91 5.50 -35.71
CA GLN A 979 23.41 5.69 -37.08
C GLN A 979 22.28 6.02 -38.06
N LEU A 980 21.25 6.76 -37.61
CA LEU A 980 20.09 7.13 -38.42
C LEU A 980 20.48 7.81 -39.76
N TYR A 981 21.58 8.55 -39.79
CA TYR A 981 22.10 9.21 -40.99
C TYR A 981 22.51 8.25 -42.12
N VAL A 982 22.85 6.99 -41.83
CA VAL A 982 23.28 6.01 -42.85
C VAL A 982 22.13 5.60 -43.76
N TYR A 983 20.88 5.79 -43.32
CA TYR A 983 19.68 5.48 -44.12
C TYR A 983 19.29 6.57 -45.11
N LEU A 984 19.93 7.73 -45.01
CA LEU A 984 19.72 8.86 -45.93
C LEU A 984 20.94 8.92 -46.86
N PRO A 985 20.82 8.52 -48.15
CA PRO A 985 21.96 8.41 -49.05
C PRO A 985 22.83 9.67 -49.12
N MET A 986 22.16 10.84 -49.15
CA MET A 986 22.81 12.15 -49.15
C MET A 986 23.71 12.40 -47.92
N LEU A 987 23.34 11.88 -46.74
CA LEU A 987 24.11 12.07 -45.50
C LEU A 987 25.21 11.02 -45.33
N ALA A 988 24.95 9.78 -45.76
CA ALA A 988 25.92 8.69 -45.72
C ALA A 988 27.13 8.97 -46.63
N GLU A 989 26.90 9.44 -47.86
CA GLU A 989 27.94 9.76 -48.83
C GLU A 989 28.84 10.92 -48.37
N ARG A 990 28.28 11.92 -47.66
CA ARG A 990 29.03 13.08 -47.11
C ARG A 990 30.14 12.72 -46.12
N ILE A 991 30.05 11.57 -45.47
CA ILE A 991 31.04 11.06 -44.51
C ILE A 991 31.77 9.82 -45.03
N GLY A 992 31.62 9.51 -46.32
CA GLY A 992 32.26 8.36 -46.96
C GLY A 992 31.74 6.99 -46.50
N ARG A 993 30.47 6.89 -46.07
CA ARG A 993 29.83 5.60 -45.73
C ARG A 993 28.85 5.16 -46.82
N ALA A 994 28.80 3.85 -47.07
CA ALA A 994 27.80 3.27 -47.96
C ALA A 994 26.39 3.42 -47.36
N PRO A 995 25.40 3.89 -48.14
CA PRO A 995 24.02 3.99 -47.67
C PRO A 995 23.43 2.61 -47.36
N ARG A 996 22.56 2.56 -46.35
CA ARG A 996 21.85 1.34 -45.96
C ARG A 996 20.34 1.52 -46.14
N SER A 997 19.64 0.40 -46.32
CA SER A 997 18.17 0.37 -46.36
C SER A 997 17.62 0.18 -44.95
N LEU A 998 16.81 1.14 -44.47
CA LEU A 998 16.17 1.08 -43.14
C LEU A 998 15.29 -0.18 -42.97
N PRO A 999 14.39 -0.55 -43.91
CA PRO A 999 13.61 -1.78 -43.79
C PRO A 999 14.48 -3.04 -43.72
N MET A 1000 15.54 -3.13 -44.54
CA MET A 1000 16.40 -4.30 -44.55
C MET A 1000 17.23 -4.40 -43.25
N ASP A 1001 17.70 -3.26 -42.74
CA ASP A 1001 18.44 -3.20 -41.49
C ASP A 1001 17.55 -3.52 -40.28
N LEU A 1002 16.30 -3.06 -40.28
CA LEU A 1002 15.29 -3.43 -39.29
C LEU A 1002 14.98 -4.93 -39.33
N LEU A 1003 14.79 -5.51 -40.52
CA LEU A 1003 14.57 -6.95 -40.69
C LEU A 1003 15.77 -7.78 -40.20
N ARG A 1004 16.99 -7.32 -40.44
CA ARG A 1004 18.22 -7.94 -39.90
C ARG A 1004 18.30 -7.80 -38.38
N SER A 1005 17.89 -6.66 -37.81
CA SER A 1005 17.93 -6.41 -36.36
C SER A 1005 17.04 -7.36 -35.56
N ILE A 1006 15.90 -7.77 -36.14
CA ILE A 1006 14.95 -8.69 -35.53
C ILE A 1006 15.23 -10.16 -35.90
N ASN A 1007 16.23 -10.44 -36.75
CA ASN A 1007 16.59 -11.80 -37.14
C ASN A 1007 17.40 -12.50 -36.03
N ILE A 1008 16.70 -13.08 -35.05
CA ILE A 1008 17.32 -13.75 -33.90
C ILE A 1008 18.16 -14.97 -34.32
N PHE A 1009 17.83 -15.60 -35.45
CA PHE A 1009 18.45 -16.84 -35.93
C PHE A 1009 19.84 -16.65 -36.57
N SER A 1010 20.24 -15.42 -36.92
CA SER A 1010 21.54 -15.10 -37.52
C SER A 1010 22.29 -14.09 -36.67
N ILE A 1011 23.40 -14.52 -36.05
CA ILE A 1011 24.29 -13.62 -35.29
C ILE A 1011 24.97 -12.63 -36.24
N GLU A 1012 25.29 -13.05 -37.47
CA GLU A 1012 25.92 -12.19 -38.48
C GLU A 1012 24.99 -11.05 -38.92
N ASP A 1013 23.71 -11.32 -39.13
CA ASP A 1013 22.72 -10.28 -39.48
C ASP A 1013 22.54 -9.27 -38.35
N ARG A 1014 22.52 -9.74 -37.09
CA ARG A 1014 22.42 -8.88 -35.91
C ARG A 1014 23.67 -8.02 -35.71
N ARG A 1015 24.86 -8.57 -35.95
CA ARG A 1015 26.13 -7.81 -35.93
C ARG A 1015 26.24 -6.82 -37.08
N ALA A 1016 25.63 -7.12 -38.23
CA ALA A 1016 25.59 -6.24 -39.37
C ALA A 1016 24.60 -5.07 -39.19
N SER A 1017 23.61 -5.22 -38.30
CA SER A 1017 22.60 -4.21 -38.04
C SER A 1017 23.12 -3.03 -37.20
N ALA A 1018 22.57 -1.84 -37.42
CA ALA A 1018 22.88 -0.66 -36.60
C ALA A 1018 21.92 -0.48 -35.39
N PHE A 1019 20.93 -1.37 -35.23
CA PHE A 1019 20.00 -1.36 -34.11
C PHE A 1019 20.53 -2.20 -32.94
N ASN A 1020 20.90 -1.53 -31.85
CA ASN A 1020 21.40 -2.16 -30.64
C ASN A 1020 20.28 -2.35 -29.61
N LEU A 1021 20.13 -3.57 -29.12
CA LEU A 1021 19.20 -3.90 -28.04
C LEU A 1021 19.67 -3.28 -26.72
N GLN A 1022 18.79 -2.52 -26.06
CA GLN A 1022 19.06 -1.92 -24.74
C GLN A 1022 18.50 -2.76 -23.59
N GLN A 1023 17.35 -3.39 -23.82
CA GLN A 1023 16.70 -4.26 -22.84
C GLN A 1023 15.73 -5.20 -23.55
N ILE A 1024 15.69 -6.44 -23.08
CA ILE A 1024 14.62 -7.40 -23.35
C ILE A 1024 14.12 -7.97 -22.02
N GLU A 1025 12.81 -8.06 -21.87
CA GLU A 1025 12.15 -8.64 -20.71
C GLU A 1025 10.95 -9.46 -21.19
N ILE A 1026 10.92 -10.73 -20.79
CA ILE A 1026 9.88 -11.70 -21.13
C ILE A 1026 9.38 -12.27 -19.81
N ASN A 1027 8.10 -12.10 -19.52
CA ASN A 1027 7.46 -12.72 -18.36
C ASN A 1027 6.29 -13.58 -18.86
N ALA A 1028 6.30 -14.86 -18.53
CA ALA A 1028 5.29 -15.83 -18.91
C ALA A 1028 4.73 -16.49 -17.66
N VAL A 1029 3.43 -16.36 -17.41
CA VAL A 1029 2.72 -17.05 -16.34
C VAL A 1029 1.83 -18.11 -16.97
N HIS A 1030 2.15 -19.38 -16.75
CA HIS A 1030 1.41 -20.52 -17.27
C HIS A 1030 0.52 -21.11 -16.16
N ASP A 1031 -0.77 -21.14 -16.44
CA ASP A 1031 -1.79 -21.76 -15.61
C ASP A 1031 -1.81 -23.27 -15.89
N LEU A 1032 -1.46 -24.06 -14.88
CA LEU A 1032 -1.44 -25.53 -14.88
C LEU A 1032 -2.58 -26.09 -14.02
N ASP A 1033 -3.73 -25.42 -14.03
CA ASP A 1033 -4.91 -25.66 -13.20
C ASP A 1033 -4.64 -25.50 -11.71
N ASP A 1034 -4.02 -26.52 -11.09
CA ASP A 1034 -3.69 -26.53 -9.67
C ASP A 1034 -2.35 -25.82 -9.40
N TRP A 1035 -1.49 -25.64 -10.42
CA TRP A 1035 -0.16 -25.02 -10.28
C TRP A 1035 -0.05 -23.76 -11.13
N GLU A 1036 0.79 -22.83 -10.71
CA GLU A 1036 1.21 -21.68 -11.48
C GLU A 1036 2.70 -21.73 -11.75
N LEU A 1037 3.08 -21.70 -13.03
CA LEU A 1037 4.47 -21.63 -13.46
C LEU A 1037 4.76 -20.23 -13.99
N THR A 1038 5.56 -19.46 -13.27
CA THR A 1038 6.04 -18.15 -13.70
C THR A 1038 7.47 -18.25 -14.21
N VAL A 1039 7.69 -17.91 -15.47
CA VAL A 1039 9.01 -17.85 -16.10
C VAL A 1039 9.32 -16.40 -16.49
N GLY A 1040 10.35 -15.83 -15.90
CA GLY A 1040 10.86 -14.50 -16.21
C GLY A 1040 12.26 -14.57 -16.83
N TYR A 1041 12.48 -13.85 -17.92
CA TYR A 1041 13.80 -13.66 -18.52
C TYR A 1041 14.03 -12.18 -18.76
N ARG A 1042 15.13 -11.64 -18.22
CA ARG A 1042 15.53 -10.24 -18.40
C ARG A 1042 16.96 -10.19 -18.88
N ALA A 1043 17.25 -9.48 -19.97
CA ALA A 1043 18.62 -9.27 -20.42
C ALA A 1043 18.92 -7.81 -20.75
N ARG A 1044 20.11 -7.36 -20.34
CA ARG A 1044 20.63 -6.00 -20.56
C ARG A 1044 22.13 -6.05 -20.91
N PRO A 1045 22.60 -5.18 -21.81
CA PRO A 1045 24.03 -5.07 -22.10
C PRO A 1045 24.74 -4.35 -20.93
N GLU A 1046 25.76 -4.99 -20.38
CA GLU A 1046 26.63 -4.45 -19.33
C GLU A 1046 28.07 -4.44 -19.81
N ILE A 1047 28.88 -3.52 -19.26
CA ILE A 1047 30.31 -3.47 -19.55
C ILE A 1047 31.01 -4.38 -18.56
N VAL A 1048 31.53 -5.50 -19.05
CA VAL A 1048 32.34 -6.43 -18.26
C VAL A 1048 33.81 -6.16 -18.58
N THR A 1049 34.63 -6.00 -17.54
CA THR A 1049 36.08 -5.84 -17.70
C THR A 1049 36.72 -7.22 -17.53
N SER A 1050 37.36 -7.75 -18.57
CA SER A 1050 38.07 -9.02 -18.46
C SER A 1050 39.30 -8.89 -17.56
N ASP A 1051 39.83 -10.03 -17.08
CA ASP A 1051 41.06 -10.09 -16.28
C ASP A 1051 42.30 -9.48 -16.99
N GLU A 1052 42.23 -9.30 -18.31
CA GLU A 1052 43.24 -8.63 -19.13
C GLU A 1052 43.03 -7.10 -19.25
N GLY A 1053 42.06 -6.54 -18.52
CA GLY A 1053 41.76 -5.10 -18.50
C GLY A 1053 41.02 -4.57 -19.73
N ARG A 1054 40.44 -5.44 -20.57
CA ARG A 1054 39.62 -5.04 -21.73
C ARG A 1054 38.14 -4.98 -21.34
N SER A 1055 37.53 -3.81 -21.50
CA SER A 1055 36.08 -3.63 -21.32
C SER A 1055 35.33 -4.08 -22.57
N VAL A 1056 34.49 -5.12 -22.46
CA VAL A 1056 33.65 -5.64 -23.54
C VAL A 1056 32.18 -5.50 -23.13
N TYR A 1057 31.32 -5.16 -24.08
CA TYR A 1057 29.87 -5.19 -23.84
C TYR A 1057 29.37 -6.63 -23.92
N GLU A 1058 28.86 -7.12 -22.81
CA GLU A 1058 28.28 -8.45 -22.70
C GLU A 1058 26.80 -8.35 -22.32
N LEU A 1059 25.96 -9.18 -22.93
CA LEU A 1059 24.53 -9.22 -22.61
C LEU A 1059 24.34 -10.11 -21.38
N LYS A 1060 24.22 -9.51 -20.20
CA LYS A 1060 23.87 -10.26 -18.98
C LYS A 1060 22.38 -10.57 -18.97
N GLY A 1061 22.06 -11.86 -18.90
CA GLY A 1061 20.71 -12.39 -18.81
C GLY A 1061 20.45 -12.97 -17.43
N VAL A 1062 19.30 -12.66 -16.87
CA VAL A 1062 18.78 -13.23 -15.63
C VAL A 1062 17.56 -14.06 -15.99
N PHE A 1063 17.62 -15.35 -15.70
CA PHE A 1063 16.51 -16.28 -15.83
C PHE A 1063 15.95 -16.59 -14.44
N THR A 1064 14.62 -16.54 -14.35
CA THR A 1064 13.87 -16.83 -13.13
C THR A 1064 12.74 -17.77 -13.48
N MET A 1065 12.58 -18.84 -12.71
CA MET A 1065 11.47 -19.77 -12.84
C MET A 1065 10.91 -20.03 -11.45
N ASN A 1066 9.64 -19.71 -11.26
CA ASN A 1066 8.91 -19.95 -10.03
C ASN A 1066 7.77 -20.93 -10.32
N LEU A 1067 7.72 -22.05 -9.61
CA LEU A 1067 6.61 -23.00 -9.64
C LEU A 1067 5.90 -22.94 -8.30
N GLN A 1068 4.62 -22.62 -8.29
CA GLN A 1068 3.83 -22.42 -7.09
C GLN A 1068 2.55 -23.25 -7.13
N TRP A 1069 2.20 -23.93 -6.04
CA TRP A 1069 0.94 -24.67 -5.93
C TRP A 1069 -0.20 -23.73 -5.48
N ARG A 1070 -1.33 -23.69 -6.20
CA ARG A 1070 -2.43 -22.74 -5.91
C ARG A 1070 -3.20 -23.03 -4.63
N PRO A 1071 -3.54 -24.29 -4.29
CA PRO A 1071 -4.24 -24.63 -3.05
C PRO A 1071 -3.39 -24.50 -1.78
N ILE A 1072 -2.05 -24.53 -1.91
CA ILE A 1072 -1.10 -24.35 -0.79
C ILE A 1072 0.07 -23.52 -1.33
N ARG A 1073 -0.03 -22.20 -1.19
CA ARG A 1073 0.86 -21.23 -1.85
C ARG A 1073 2.25 -21.17 -1.24
N GLU A 1074 2.40 -21.66 -0.02
CA GLU A 1074 3.65 -21.83 0.71
C GLU A 1074 4.56 -22.82 -0.01
N LEU A 1075 3.99 -23.80 -0.73
CA LEU A 1075 4.75 -24.78 -1.49
C LEU A 1075 5.18 -24.17 -2.85
N ARG A 1076 6.33 -23.47 -2.86
CA ARG A 1076 6.88 -22.76 -4.02
C ARG A 1076 8.35 -23.08 -4.25
N THR A 1077 8.73 -23.27 -5.50
CA THR A 1077 10.14 -23.47 -5.89
C THR A 1077 10.57 -22.36 -6.82
N THR A 1078 11.57 -21.58 -6.39
CA THR A 1078 12.18 -20.55 -7.20
C THR A 1078 13.57 -20.98 -7.65
N ILE A 1079 13.79 -20.98 -8.96
CA ILE A 1079 15.09 -21.18 -9.58
C ILE A 1079 15.51 -19.85 -10.19
N ARG A 1080 16.72 -19.39 -9.84
CA ARG A 1080 17.29 -18.18 -10.39
C ARG A 1080 18.71 -18.43 -10.89
N ASP A 1081 18.93 -18.08 -12.13
CA ASP A 1081 20.19 -18.18 -12.85
C ASP A 1081 20.58 -16.78 -13.35
N ASP A 1082 21.64 -16.22 -12.75
CA ASP A 1082 22.19 -14.91 -13.12
C ASP A 1082 23.42 -15.05 -14.04
N GLY A 1083 23.69 -16.26 -14.56
CA GLY A 1083 24.81 -16.58 -15.46
C GLY A 1083 26.14 -16.89 -14.76
N ASP A 1084 26.37 -16.31 -13.57
CA ASP A 1084 27.55 -16.53 -12.72
C ASP A 1084 27.25 -17.46 -11.53
N ASP A 1085 25.98 -17.58 -11.13
CA ASP A 1085 25.53 -18.40 -9.98
C ASP A 1085 24.14 -18.98 -10.26
N LEU A 1086 23.94 -20.24 -9.85
CA LEU A 1086 22.68 -20.96 -9.97
C LEU A 1086 22.14 -21.20 -8.56
N SER A 1087 21.14 -20.41 -8.18
CA SER A 1087 20.48 -20.52 -6.88
C SER A 1087 19.20 -21.35 -7.00
N PHE A 1088 19.07 -22.30 -6.09
CA PHE A 1088 17.85 -23.09 -5.90
C PHE A 1088 17.25 -22.67 -4.58
N ASP A 1089 16.09 -22.04 -4.63
CA ASP A 1089 15.32 -21.65 -3.45
C ASP A 1089 14.08 -22.55 -3.44
N SER A 1090 14.17 -23.65 -2.69
CA SER A 1090 13.01 -24.47 -2.38
C SER A 1090 12.46 -23.97 -1.06
N ASP A 1091 11.31 -23.31 -1.12
CA ASP A 1091 10.45 -23.02 0.01
C ASP A 1091 9.27 -23.98 -0.17
N PRO A 1092 9.49 -25.29 0.08
CA PRO A 1092 8.70 -26.29 -0.59
C PRO A 1092 7.34 -26.44 0.01
#